data_AF-A0A6G3ZZ71-F1
#
_entry.id   AF-A0A6G3ZZ71-F1
#
_cell.length_a   1.000
_cell.length_b   1.000
_cell.length_c   1.000
_cell.angle_alpha   90.00
_cell.angle_beta   90.00
_cell.angle_gamma   90.00
#
_symmetry.space_group_name_H-M   'P 1'
#
loop_
_entity.id
_entity.type
_entity.pdbx_description
1 polymer ?
#
loop_
_entity_poly.entity_id
_entity_poly.type
_entity_poly.pdbx_seq_one_letter_code
_entity_poly.pdbx_strand_id
1 'polypeptide(L)'
;MKKGIVSLIAAFMVVSWVGIAPARAAEVNTEVPKVIERTSPSVVAIIGKPSSEADKTLEKNRFNLAHGTGVIVESNGVIVTNAHVVKDMKNIVVVTSDGTTYNGHATNIDEESDLALVKIEATGLSPAKFASSSDIKVGETVAAIGTPISFALRNSVTVGIVSGLDRSVNSQYQLIQTDAAINPGNSGGALINMSGEVIGINTMKYAEFGVENLGFAIPVDTVKYVLKHFQLYGKVKRPYLGLELEESWEAVVGLPSSTGLRVAYVDPDSPAAGAGVKQDDLITSIGSNKVKTMVDYNETLKKYLPNDKVSVTVQTGSSEVTKSITLGESQTQETKWTDDADDASLDADRGKTKIGDSHFGWSMKYPAGLVKSHQSEEGDSVSFVDSKGEFSLLIQVDSNQSDELSPTALLNKLVGDDESDYDSAPSTIVERQYVKREGNPYGKVVGRSGDHGYIQTRGYLSKGSLYTVQLFVTKDHYNNDFKQNSYNDLLDSFQPDFNDKDESLKDISVYSTGSTTYTNEYGLSLDLPASWQQGSYTGGSSFYSDDYTRTVHINVTSASSGDTLKSWVDRQRKQFEEVYASKYRKVNEPEELTLAGVPALKVSYSNSLGNKWTAGNSLFFIKDKYKYEVEFTYPQEADEEETAELLSTLTSSIKVEKTNMDQELGFIQDLDELQDPNRTVPYKNDKFKYTLQLPENWSSDNSYDSKDQGSKTFVFTGGHLLVHADPKATYEELVKAEEAKQKKSHENDSEYTYTASDVTLFDGVTAKKYVVHYASYKIPYQETVYIFRKGSISYAVSLRIDEAVQTEANEARLNKAFDSMKFLDSAKK
;
A
#
# COMPACT_ATOMS: atom_id res chain seq x y z
N MET A 1 -15.38 -70.98 -25.13
CA MET A 1 -14.21 -71.86 -25.36
C MET A 1 -13.20 -71.54 -24.26
N LYS A 2 -13.14 -72.35 -23.19
CA LYS A 2 -12.19 -73.49 -22.94
C LYS A 2 -10.87 -72.95 -22.33
N LYS A 3 -10.38 -73.30 -21.13
CA LYS A 3 -10.49 -74.43 -20.16
C LYS A 3 -10.02 -73.93 -18.77
N GLY A 4 -10.25 -74.50 -17.59
CA GLY A 4 -10.89 -75.73 -17.05
C GLY A 4 -11.01 -75.57 -15.50
N ILE A 5 -12.07 -76.02 -14.81
CA ILE A 5 -12.37 -77.38 -14.26
C ILE A 5 -11.22 -77.89 -13.36
N VAL A 6 -11.39 -78.12 -12.04
CA VAL A 6 -12.01 -79.27 -11.32
C VAL A 6 -12.36 -78.79 -9.86
N SER A 7 -13.60 -78.85 -9.34
CA SER A 7 -14.24 -79.94 -8.52
C SER A 7 -13.47 -80.33 -7.24
N LEU A 8 -13.97 -80.65 -6.04
CA LEU A 8 -15.22 -81.18 -5.48
C LEU A 8 -14.99 -81.15 -3.92
N ILE A 9 -15.91 -80.81 -3.00
CA ILE A 9 -16.80 -81.73 -2.24
C ILE A 9 -17.40 -80.92 -1.07
N ALA A 10 -18.67 -81.19 -0.80
CA ALA A 10 -19.48 -80.62 0.27
C ALA A 10 -19.21 -81.21 1.67
N ALA A 11 -19.28 -80.30 2.65
CA ALA A 11 -19.85 -80.40 3.99
C ALA A 11 -20.02 -81.77 4.69
N PHE A 12 -19.44 -81.88 5.90
CA PHE A 12 -20.20 -82.21 7.11
C PHE A 12 -19.52 -81.63 8.37
N MET A 13 -20.35 -81.04 9.23
CA MET A 13 -20.01 -80.42 10.52
C MET A 13 -19.28 -81.37 11.48
N VAL A 14 -18.26 -80.83 12.15
CA VAL A 14 -17.93 -81.22 13.53
C VAL A 14 -17.91 -79.94 14.36
N VAL A 15 -18.81 -79.87 15.34
CA VAL A 15 -18.84 -78.83 16.36
C VAL A 15 -17.59 -79.00 17.23
N SER A 16 -16.79 -77.96 17.37
CA SER A 16 -15.73 -77.89 18.37
C SER A 16 -15.67 -76.46 18.89
N TRP A 17 -15.93 -76.32 20.19
CA TRP A 17 -15.80 -75.12 21.00
C TRP A 17 -14.57 -74.28 20.62
N VAL A 18 -14.80 -73.06 20.13
CA VAL A 18 -13.74 -72.04 20.07
C VAL A 18 -13.77 -71.28 21.39
N GLY A 19 -12.72 -71.47 22.18
CA GLY A 19 -12.47 -70.68 23.37
C GLY A 19 -12.43 -69.19 23.01
N ILE A 20 -13.17 -68.39 23.76
CA ILE A 20 -13.06 -66.94 23.74
C ILE A 20 -11.66 -66.62 24.24
N ALA A 21 -10.76 -66.20 23.33
CA ALA A 21 -9.53 -65.54 23.74
C ALA A 21 -9.92 -64.24 24.43
N PRO A 22 -9.42 -63.95 25.65
CA PRO A 22 -9.70 -62.68 26.29
C PRO A 22 -9.14 -61.57 25.38
N ALA A 23 -9.98 -60.58 25.07
CA ALA A 23 -9.54 -59.36 24.44
C ALA A 23 -8.42 -58.77 25.30
N ARG A 24 -7.21 -58.75 24.74
CA ARG A 24 -6.08 -58.08 25.37
C ARG A 24 -6.41 -56.58 25.31
N ALA A 25 -6.84 -56.03 26.44
CA ALA A 25 -6.98 -54.59 26.60
C ALA A 25 -5.66 -53.93 26.18
N ALA A 26 -5.75 -52.84 25.42
CA ALA A 26 -4.59 -52.05 25.03
C ALA A 26 -3.75 -51.74 26.28
N GLU A 27 -2.44 -51.95 26.21
CA GLU A 27 -1.52 -51.49 27.24
C GLU A 27 -1.66 -49.96 27.35
N VAL A 28 -2.41 -49.51 28.35
CA VAL A 28 -2.48 -48.10 28.71
C VAL A 28 -1.08 -47.68 29.13
N ASN A 29 -0.47 -46.75 28.41
CA ASN A 29 0.76 -46.12 28.86
C ASN A 29 0.47 -45.39 30.18
N THR A 30 0.77 -46.04 31.30
CA THR A 30 0.46 -45.56 32.66
C THR A 30 1.22 -44.30 33.07
N GLU A 31 2.16 -43.83 32.25
CA GLU A 31 3.00 -42.67 32.58
C GLU A 31 2.33 -41.34 32.27
N VAL A 32 1.63 -41.21 31.13
CA VAL A 32 1.05 -39.92 30.71
C VAL A 32 0.13 -39.33 31.78
N PRO A 33 -0.84 -40.06 32.37
CA PRO A 33 -1.71 -39.48 33.41
C PRO A 33 -0.93 -38.94 34.61
N LYS A 34 0.14 -39.61 35.05
CA LYS A 34 0.98 -39.16 36.18
C LYS A 34 1.78 -37.91 35.85
N VAL A 35 2.27 -37.82 34.62
CA VAL A 35 2.98 -36.64 34.12
C VAL A 35 2.02 -35.45 34.12
N ILE A 36 0.82 -35.61 33.54
CA ILE A 36 -0.21 -34.58 33.48
C ILE A 36 -0.70 -34.15 34.87
N GLU A 37 -0.87 -35.09 35.81
CA GLU A 37 -1.26 -34.78 37.20
C GLU A 37 -0.24 -33.85 37.88
N ARG A 38 1.06 -34.05 37.60
CA ARG A 38 2.14 -33.22 38.16
C ARG A 38 2.28 -31.86 37.46
N THR A 39 1.96 -31.76 36.17
CA THR A 39 2.24 -30.56 35.36
C THR A 39 1.03 -29.66 35.15
N SER A 40 -0.19 -30.19 35.12
CA SER A 40 -1.42 -29.41 34.91
C SER A 40 -1.59 -28.24 35.90
N PRO A 41 -1.19 -28.34 37.19
CA PRO A 41 -1.22 -27.20 38.10
C PRO A 41 -0.40 -25.98 37.66
N SER A 42 0.58 -26.17 36.77
CA SER A 42 1.42 -25.10 36.22
C SER A 42 0.87 -24.47 34.94
N VAL A 43 -0.28 -24.94 34.42
CA VAL A 43 -0.88 -24.45 33.18
C VAL A 43 -2.23 -23.80 33.48
N VAL A 44 -2.42 -22.59 32.95
CA VAL A 44 -3.60 -21.75 33.21
C VAL A 44 -4.29 -21.37 31.91
N ALA A 45 -5.60 -21.12 31.97
CA ALA A 45 -6.35 -20.49 30.88
C ALA A 45 -6.31 -18.97 31.04
N ILE A 46 -6.23 -18.25 29.92
CA ILE A 46 -6.26 -16.78 29.86
C ILE A 46 -7.47 -16.39 29.02
N ILE A 47 -8.32 -15.49 29.51
CA ILE A 47 -9.47 -14.96 28.78
C ILE A 47 -9.56 -13.44 28.91
N GLY A 48 -10.15 -12.78 27.92
CA GLY A 48 -10.38 -11.33 27.95
C GLY A 48 -11.19 -10.84 26.76
N LYS A 49 -11.36 -9.52 26.66
CA LYS A 49 -12.07 -8.87 25.55
C LYS A 49 -11.08 -8.42 24.47
N PRO A 50 -11.35 -8.63 23.17
CA PRO A 50 -10.53 -8.09 22.08
C PRO A 50 -10.49 -6.55 22.10
N SER A 51 -9.39 -5.93 21.64
CA SER A 51 -9.19 -4.47 21.60
C SER A 51 -9.31 -3.81 20.22
N SER A 52 -9.41 -4.55 19.11
CA SER A 52 -9.25 -3.99 17.75
C SER A 52 -10.43 -3.15 17.25
N GLU A 53 -10.13 -2.05 16.54
CA GLU A 53 -11.12 -1.11 15.97
C GLU A 53 -12.06 -1.68 14.89
N ALA A 54 -11.68 -2.79 14.24
CA ALA A 54 -12.48 -3.46 13.21
C ALA A 54 -13.82 -4.03 13.72
N ASP A 55 -14.01 -4.09 15.04
CA ASP A 55 -15.10 -4.83 15.70
C ASP A 55 -16.05 -3.94 16.54
N LYS A 56 -16.12 -2.63 16.28
CA LYS A 56 -17.03 -1.71 17.00
C LYS A 56 -18.53 -2.05 16.85
N THR A 57 -18.93 -2.85 15.86
CA THR A 57 -20.29 -3.41 15.73
C THR A 57 -20.56 -4.63 16.62
N LEU A 58 -19.51 -5.27 17.15
CA LEU A 58 -19.58 -6.52 17.94
C LEU A 58 -19.37 -6.31 19.45
N GLU A 59 -18.97 -5.12 19.91
CA GLU A 59 -18.83 -4.77 21.34
C GLU A 59 -20.11 -4.97 22.18
N LYS A 60 -21.29 -5.06 21.56
CA LYS A 60 -22.55 -5.38 22.26
C LYS A 60 -22.73 -6.86 22.61
N ASN A 61 -21.85 -7.76 22.14
CA ASN A 61 -21.94 -9.19 22.43
C ASN A 61 -21.07 -9.59 23.63
N ARG A 62 -21.70 -9.73 24.81
CA ARG A 62 -21.05 -10.16 26.07
C ARG A 62 -20.40 -11.57 26.05
N PHE A 63 -20.53 -12.31 24.95
CA PHE A 63 -19.98 -13.65 24.77
C PHE A 63 -18.77 -13.71 23.82
N ASN A 64 -18.33 -12.58 23.25
CA ASN A 64 -17.15 -12.53 22.39
C ASN A 64 -15.86 -12.38 23.22
N LEU A 65 -15.36 -13.49 23.77
CA LEU A 65 -14.13 -13.53 24.56
C LEU A 65 -12.99 -14.12 23.73
N ALA A 66 -11.86 -13.40 23.68
CA ALA A 66 -10.60 -13.98 23.26
C ALA A 66 -10.09 -14.91 24.38
N HIS A 67 -9.39 -15.98 24.00
CA HIS A 67 -8.82 -16.93 24.95
C HIS A 67 -7.50 -17.52 24.47
N GLY A 68 -6.68 -17.94 25.43
CA GLY A 68 -5.43 -18.65 25.22
C GLY A 68 -5.01 -19.41 26.47
N THR A 69 -3.75 -19.81 26.50
CA THR A 69 -3.16 -20.57 27.61
C THR A 69 -1.90 -19.85 28.12
N GLY A 70 -1.54 -20.05 29.38
CA GLY A 70 -0.25 -19.62 29.94
C GLY A 70 0.39 -20.69 30.80
N VAL A 71 1.68 -20.53 31.07
CA VAL A 71 2.48 -21.40 31.94
C VAL A 71 3.03 -20.59 33.12
N ILE A 72 2.76 -21.05 34.34
CA ILE A 72 3.23 -20.41 35.57
C ILE A 72 4.73 -20.61 35.68
N VAL A 73 5.50 -19.51 35.79
CA VAL A 73 6.96 -19.53 35.91
C VAL A 73 7.46 -19.10 37.29
N GLU A 74 6.64 -18.38 38.06
CA GLU A 74 6.92 -18.06 39.46
C GLU A 74 5.71 -18.30 40.36
N SER A 75 5.95 -18.70 41.61
CA SER A 75 4.90 -19.08 42.57
C SER A 75 4.06 -17.91 43.08
N ASN A 76 4.48 -16.68 42.76
CA ASN A 76 3.82 -15.40 43.07
C ASN A 76 2.93 -14.90 41.91
N GLY A 77 2.64 -15.73 40.90
CA GLY A 77 1.71 -15.37 39.82
C GLY A 77 2.33 -14.75 38.58
N VAL A 78 3.62 -14.97 38.29
CA VAL A 78 4.18 -14.65 36.96
C VAL A 78 3.93 -15.82 36.02
N ILE A 79 3.32 -15.51 34.88
CA ILE A 79 2.89 -16.48 33.86
C ILE A 79 3.47 -16.08 32.52
N VAL A 80 4.11 -17.01 31.80
CA VAL A 80 4.50 -16.82 30.40
C VAL A 80 3.39 -17.28 29.46
N THR A 81 3.16 -16.54 28.39
CA THR A 81 2.21 -16.85 27.31
C THR A 81 2.74 -16.30 25.99
N ASN A 82 1.97 -16.39 24.91
CA ASN A 82 2.33 -15.76 23.65
C ASN A 82 1.94 -14.28 23.60
N ALA A 83 2.72 -13.48 22.87
CA ALA A 83 2.44 -12.05 22.68
C ALA A 83 1.09 -11.84 21.98
N HIS A 84 0.83 -12.59 20.90
CA HIS A 84 -0.42 -12.47 20.15
C HIS A 84 -1.68 -12.85 20.96
N VAL A 85 -1.54 -13.57 22.08
CA VAL A 85 -2.67 -13.90 22.95
C VAL A 85 -3.12 -12.69 23.76
N VAL A 86 -2.19 -11.84 24.19
CA VAL A 86 -2.47 -10.78 25.18
C VAL A 86 -2.30 -9.36 24.65
N LYS A 87 -1.60 -9.15 23.53
CA LYS A 87 -1.31 -7.80 23.00
C LYS A 87 -2.57 -7.00 22.66
N ASP A 88 -3.63 -7.68 22.24
CA ASP A 88 -4.92 -7.07 21.87
C ASP A 88 -6.04 -7.46 22.84
N MET A 89 -5.69 -7.76 24.11
CA MET A 89 -6.64 -8.26 25.11
C MET A 89 -6.81 -7.29 26.28
N LYS A 90 -8.05 -6.83 26.49
CA LYS A 90 -8.45 -6.03 27.66
C LYS A 90 -9.13 -6.90 28.72
N ASN A 91 -9.05 -6.48 29.99
CA ASN A 91 -9.66 -7.18 31.13
C ASN A 91 -9.22 -8.64 31.24
N ILE A 92 -7.92 -8.88 31.27
CA ILE A 92 -7.35 -10.22 31.34
C ILE A 92 -7.80 -10.90 32.64
N VAL A 93 -8.37 -12.09 32.52
CA VAL A 93 -8.68 -12.99 33.62
C VAL A 93 -7.93 -14.30 33.40
N VAL A 94 -7.20 -14.72 34.43
CA VAL A 94 -6.49 -15.99 34.47
C VAL A 94 -7.29 -16.99 35.28
N VAL A 95 -7.41 -18.21 34.78
CA VAL A 95 -8.11 -19.31 35.45
C VAL A 95 -7.16 -20.49 35.63
N THR A 96 -6.90 -20.86 36.87
CA THR A 96 -6.04 -21.99 37.23
C THR A 96 -6.73 -23.33 36.96
N SER A 97 -5.94 -24.41 36.93
CA SER A 97 -6.45 -25.77 36.65
C SER A 97 -7.55 -26.27 37.59
N ASP A 98 -7.57 -25.78 38.85
CA ASP A 98 -8.61 -26.05 39.84
C ASP A 98 -9.88 -25.19 39.67
N GLY A 99 -9.87 -24.25 38.72
CA GLY A 99 -10.97 -23.34 38.42
C GLY A 99 -10.93 -22.01 39.16
N THR A 100 -9.90 -21.74 39.97
CA THR A 100 -9.76 -20.45 40.66
C THR A 100 -9.46 -19.33 39.65
N THR A 101 -10.10 -18.18 39.80
CA THR A 101 -10.01 -17.05 38.87
C THR A 101 -9.26 -15.87 39.49
N TYR A 102 -8.38 -15.24 38.73
CA TYR A 102 -7.63 -14.05 39.12
C TYR A 102 -7.69 -12.99 38.03
N ASN A 103 -7.83 -11.73 38.41
CA ASN A 103 -7.59 -10.63 37.48
C ASN A 103 -6.08 -10.56 37.19
N GLY A 104 -5.74 -10.39 35.92
CA GLY A 104 -4.37 -10.26 35.46
C GLY A 104 -4.15 -9.05 34.57
N HIS A 105 -2.90 -8.74 34.32
CA HIS A 105 -2.47 -7.75 33.36
C HIS A 105 -1.17 -8.22 32.69
N ALA A 106 -0.99 -7.88 31.41
CA ALA A 106 0.28 -8.10 30.74
C ALA A 106 1.33 -7.13 31.29
N THR A 107 2.55 -7.59 31.55
CA THR A 107 3.64 -6.75 32.09
C THR A 107 4.75 -6.50 31.10
N ASN A 108 5.09 -7.52 30.30
CA ASN A 108 6.15 -7.47 29.30
C ASN A 108 5.65 -8.20 28.08
N ILE A 109 5.85 -7.62 26.90
CA ILE A 109 5.45 -8.22 25.63
C ILE A 109 6.63 -8.08 24.68
N ASP A 110 6.92 -9.15 23.97
CA ASP A 110 7.91 -9.18 22.92
C ASP A 110 7.32 -9.90 21.71
N GLU A 111 6.85 -9.12 20.73
CA GLU A 111 6.18 -9.64 19.54
C GLU A 111 7.13 -10.41 18.63
N GLU A 112 8.41 -10.01 18.55
CA GLU A 112 9.41 -10.68 17.71
C GLU A 112 9.67 -12.15 18.13
N SER A 113 9.65 -12.46 19.44
CA SER A 113 9.72 -13.85 19.92
C SER A 113 8.35 -14.47 20.15
N ASP A 114 7.26 -13.71 19.95
CA ASP A 114 5.90 -14.05 20.32
C ASP A 114 5.75 -14.52 21.78
N LEU A 115 6.42 -13.86 22.72
CA LEU A 115 6.34 -14.17 24.16
C LEU A 115 5.91 -12.96 24.98
N ALA A 116 5.10 -13.21 25.99
CA ALA A 116 4.64 -12.20 26.94
C ALA A 116 4.58 -12.74 28.36
N LEU A 117 4.59 -11.82 29.33
CA LEU A 117 4.33 -12.09 30.74
C LEU A 117 2.98 -11.52 31.14
N VAL A 118 2.23 -12.33 31.88
CA VAL A 118 1.01 -11.92 32.60
C VAL A 118 1.28 -12.05 34.10
N LYS A 119 0.89 -11.02 34.84
CA LYS A 119 0.96 -11.00 36.31
C LYS A 119 -0.43 -11.10 36.92
N ILE A 120 -0.56 -11.96 37.93
CA ILE A 120 -1.74 -12.05 38.81
C ILE A 120 -1.34 -11.92 40.27
N GLU A 121 -2.28 -11.49 41.11
CA GLU A 121 -2.09 -11.39 42.56
C GLU A 121 -2.46 -12.72 43.25
N ALA A 122 -1.52 -13.66 43.25
CA ALA A 122 -1.67 -14.98 43.86
C ALA A 122 -0.32 -15.46 44.45
N THR A 123 -0.36 -16.32 45.45
CA THR A 123 0.85 -16.95 46.04
C THR A 123 0.64 -18.44 46.23
N GLY A 124 1.73 -19.20 46.31
CA GLY A 124 1.66 -20.66 46.50
C GLY A 124 1.27 -21.43 45.23
N LEU A 125 1.36 -20.79 44.06
CA LEU A 125 1.18 -21.47 42.78
C LEU A 125 2.33 -22.44 42.50
N SER A 126 2.10 -23.42 41.62
CA SER A 126 3.09 -24.43 41.25
C SER A 126 3.79 -24.06 39.94
N PRO A 127 5.04 -23.56 39.95
CA PRO A 127 5.74 -23.18 38.72
C PRO A 127 6.16 -24.42 37.92
N ALA A 128 6.16 -24.28 36.59
CA ALA A 128 6.64 -25.30 35.69
C ALA A 128 8.16 -25.49 35.82
N LYS A 129 8.62 -26.72 35.58
CA LYS A 129 10.05 -27.03 35.42
C LYS A 129 10.41 -26.97 33.94
N PHE A 130 11.54 -26.34 33.61
CA PHE A 130 12.03 -26.24 32.24
C PHE A 130 13.16 -27.24 31.96
N ALA A 131 13.08 -27.97 30.86
CA ALA A 131 14.10 -28.92 30.43
C ALA A 131 15.41 -28.21 30.00
N SER A 132 16.49 -28.99 29.88
CA SER A 132 17.68 -28.56 29.14
C SER A 132 17.44 -28.71 27.64
N SER A 133 17.86 -27.74 26.84
CA SER A 133 17.73 -27.83 25.38
C SER A 133 18.56 -28.98 24.78
N SER A 134 19.67 -29.34 25.43
CA SER A 134 20.53 -30.48 25.04
C SER A 134 19.84 -31.85 25.12
N ASP A 135 18.73 -31.93 25.85
CA ASP A 135 18.10 -33.21 26.19
C ASP A 135 16.96 -33.56 25.23
N ILE A 136 16.51 -32.59 24.43
CA ILE A 136 15.38 -32.73 23.50
C ILE A 136 15.84 -33.45 22.24
N LYS A 137 15.11 -34.50 21.83
CA LYS A 137 15.44 -35.29 20.63
C LYS A 137 14.23 -35.50 19.74
N VAL A 138 14.46 -35.49 18.42
CA VAL A 138 13.47 -35.92 17.44
C VAL A 138 13.06 -37.37 17.73
N GLY A 139 11.74 -37.62 17.71
CA GLY A 139 11.14 -38.91 18.05
C GLY A 139 10.77 -39.10 19.53
N GLU A 140 11.13 -38.17 20.41
CA GLU A 140 10.73 -38.21 21.81
C GLU A 140 9.23 -37.93 21.97
N THR A 141 8.54 -38.71 22.82
CA THR A 141 7.13 -38.50 23.16
C THR A 141 6.95 -37.21 23.95
N VAL A 142 5.99 -36.40 23.52
CA VAL A 142 5.64 -35.12 24.14
C VAL A 142 4.14 -35.00 24.35
N ALA A 143 3.74 -34.15 25.29
CA ALA A 143 2.35 -33.77 25.48
C ALA A 143 2.19 -32.26 25.40
N ALA A 144 1.17 -31.79 24.68
CA ALA A 144 0.76 -30.40 24.67
C ALA A 144 -0.43 -30.22 25.63
N ILE A 145 -0.37 -29.19 26.47
CA ILE A 145 -1.42 -28.85 27.45
C ILE A 145 -1.93 -27.44 27.15
N GLY A 146 -3.24 -27.28 26.99
CA GLY A 146 -3.84 -25.97 26.71
C GLY A 146 -5.37 -25.90 26.79
N THR A 147 -5.92 -24.81 26.26
CA THR A 147 -7.36 -24.50 26.27
C THR A 147 -7.88 -24.36 24.84
N PRO A 148 -8.08 -25.47 24.10
CA PRO A 148 -8.41 -25.41 22.68
C PRO A 148 -9.85 -24.98 22.44
N ILE A 149 -10.08 -24.17 21.40
CA ILE A 149 -11.37 -23.84 20.75
C ILE A 149 -12.38 -23.09 21.62
N SER A 150 -12.58 -23.50 22.86
CA SER A 150 -13.50 -22.92 23.83
C SER A 150 -12.91 -23.03 25.23
N PHE A 151 -13.17 -22.02 26.05
CA PHE A 151 -12.82 -22.03 27.47
C PHE A 151 -13.40 -23.24 28.25
N ALA A 152 -14.50 -23.83 27.78
CA ALA A 152 -15.06 -25.05 28.36
C ALA A 152 -14.11 -26.26 28.26
N LEU A 153 -13.12 -26.21 27.36
CA LEU A 153 -12.14 -27.27 27.09
C LEU A 153 -10.78 -27.00 27.74
N ARG A 154 -10.68 -26.09 28.72
CA ARG A 154 -9.43 -25.79 29.43
C ARG A 154 -8.74 -27.04 29.98
N ASN A 155 -7.40 -27.01 29.98
CA ASN A 155 -6.52 -28.11 30.42
C ASN A 155 -6.69 -29.40 29.58
N SER A 156 -7.02 -29.25 28.29
CA SER A 156 -6.98 -30.38 27.34
C SER A 156 -5.54 -30.80 27.07
N VAL A 157 -5.35 -32.11 26.90
CA VAL A 157 -4.05 -32.73 26.64
C VAL A 157 -4.07 -33.46 25.31
N THR A 158 -3.06 -33.22 24.49
CA THR A 158 -2.80 -33.98 23.26
C THR A 158 -1.38 -34.55 23.34
N VAL A 159 -1.19 -35.77 22.82
CA VAL A 159 0.11 -36.47 22.87
C VAL A 159 0.59 -36.68 21.44
N GLY A 160 1.89 -36.50 21.25
CA GLY A 160 2.58 -36.74 19.98
C GLY A 160 4.07 -36.97 20.24
N ILE A 161 4.89 -36.62 19.27
CA ILE A 161 6.35 -36.65 19.32
C ILE A 161 6.95 -35.31 18.89
N VAL A 162 8.23 -35.11 19.21
CA VAL A 162 9.06 -34.12 18.50
C VAL A 162 9.25 -34.62 17.08
N SER A 163 8.60 -33.97 16.12
CA SER A 163 8.69 -34.29 14.68
C SER A 163 9.92 -33.67 14.02
N GLY A 164 10.41 -32.56 14.57
CA GLY A 164 11.58 -31.87 14.06
C GLY A 164 12.06 -30.81 15.05
N LEU A 165 13.36 -30.54 15.00
CA LEU A 165 13.99 -29.41 15.67
C LEU A 165 14.46 -28.40 14.63
N ASP A 166 14.85 -27.23 15.10
CA ASP A 166 15.53 -26.20 14.30
C ASP A 166 14.74 -25.78 13.06
N ARG A 167 13.40 -25.64 13.19
CA ARG A 167 12.52 -25.24 12.08
C ARG A 167 12.42 -23.73 11.96
N SER A 168 12.68 -23.23 10.75
CA SER A 168 12.63 -21.81 10.39
C SER A 168 11.38 -21.51 9.57
N VAL A 169 10.19 -21.71 10.13
CA VAL A 169 8.91 -21.49 9.43
C VAL A 169 8.31 -20.16 9.87
N ASN A 170 8.42 -19.13 9.03
CA ASN A 170 7.84 -17.78 9.23
C ASN A 170 8.05 -17.22 10.66
N SER A 171 9.25 -17.41 11.21
CA SER A 171 9.60 -17.03 12.57
C SER A 171 11.02 -16.44 12.60
N GLN A 172 11.23 -15.46 13.48
CA GLN A 172 12.55 -14.86 13.76
C GLN A 172 13.56 -15.88 14.32
N TYR A 173 13.06 -16.87 15.06
CA TYR A 173 13.87 -17.89 15.76
C TYR A 173 13.47 -19.30 15.36
N GLN A 174 14.33 -20.27 15.70
CA GLN A 174 14.06 -21.68 15.49
C GLN A 174 12.88 -22.18 16.33
N LEU A 175 12.07 -23.08 15.76
CA LEU A 175 10.90 -23.69 16.40
C LEU A 175 11.06 -25.22 16.54
N ILE A 176 10.40 -25.78 17.55
CA ILE A 176 10.16 -27.22 17.69
C ILE A 176 8.91 -27.56 16.89
N GLN A 177 8.99 -28.58 16.04
CA GLN A 177 7.84 -29.14 15.32
C GLN A 177 7.33 -30.38 16.05
N THR A 178 6.01 -30.49 16.19
CA THR A 178 5.33 -31.66 16.80
C THR A 178 4.08 -32.05 16.03
N ASP A 179 3.74 -33.34 16.11
CA ASP A 179 2.47 -33.90 15.62
C ASP A 179 1.42 -34.00 16.74
N ALA A 180 1.76 -33.59 17.97
CA ALA A 180 0.77 -33.37 19.02
C ALA A 180 -0.21 -32.29 18.53
N ALA A 181 -1.51 -32.55 18.63
CA ALA A 181 -2.51 -31.64 18.11
C ALA A 181 -2.48 -30.28 18.82
N ILE A 182 -2.08 -29.23 18.09
CA ILE A 182 -2.13 -27.82 18.49
C ILE A 182 -3.28 -27.16 17.74
N ASN A 183 -4.31 -26.71 18.46
CA ASN A 183 -5.47 -26.01 17.91
C ASN A 183 -5.54 -24.58 18.47
N PRO A 184 -6.28 -23.65 17.83
CA PRO A 184 -6.52 -22.32 18.38
C PRO A 184 -6.93 -22.40 19.85
N GLY A 185 -6.31 -21.58 20.71
CA GLY A 185 -6.50 -21.61 22.18
C GLY A 185 -5.44 -22.42 22.96
N ASN A 186 -4.70 -23.33 22.31
CA ASN A 186 -3.50 -23.95 22.91
C ASN A 186 -2.28 -23.02 22.90
N SER A 187 -2.31 -21.93 22.14
CA SER A 187 -1.26 -20.91 22.09
C SER A 187 -0.98 -20.35 23.49
N GLY A 188 0.29 -20.29 23.83
CA GLY A 188 0.85 -19.92 25.13
C GLY A 188 0.91 -21.09 26.12
N GLY A 189 0.40 -22.28 25.76
CA GLY A 189 0.43 -23.48 26.57
C GLY A 189 1.75 -24.25 26.53
N ALA A 190 1.91 -25.21 27.44
CA ALA A 190 3.15 -25.97 27.56
C ALA A 190 3.22 -27.12 26.55
N LEU A 191 4.39 -27.29 25.91
CA LEU A 191 4.84 -28.56 25.34
C LEU A 191 5.80 -29.21 26.32
N ILE A 192 5.47 -30.41 26.82
CA ILE A 192 6.24 -31.09 27.87
C ILE A 192 6.78 -32.45 27.42
N ASN A 193 7.94 -32.82 27.95
CA ASN A 193 8.47 -34.19 27.85
C ASN A 193 7.81 -35.13 28.85
N MET A 194 8.13 -36.43 28.80
CA MET A 194 7.60 -37.43 29.73
C MET A 194 8.18 -37.33 31.15
N SER A 195 9.17 -36.47 31.39
CA SER A 195 9.60 -36.07 32.74
C SER A 195 8.70 -34.97 33.33
N GLY A 196 7.76 -34.42 32.55
CA GLY A 196 6.91 -33.30 32.96
C GLY A 196 7.64 -31.97 32.98
N GLU A 197 8.70 -31.84 32.19
CA GLU A 197 9.45 -30.61 32.01
C GLU A 197 9.03 -29.94 30.70
N VAL A 198 8.87 -28.63 30.73
CA VAL A 198 8.54 -27.80 29.57
C VAL A 198 9.75 -27.74 28.65
N ILE A 199 9.55 -28.20 27.41
CA ILE A 199 10.53 -28.14 26.32
C ILE A 199 10.25 -26.98 25.36
N GLY A 200 9.02 -26.42 25.39
CA GLY A 200 8.65 -25.23 24.62
C GLY A 200 7.26 -24.70 24.95
N ILE A 201 6.93 -23.54 24.38
CA ILE A 201 5.62 -22.89 24.47
C ILE A 201 4.92 -22.98 23.12
N ASN A 202 3.74 -23.61 23.09
CA ASN A 202 2.96 -23.78 21.86
C ASN A 202 2.58 -22.41 21.29
N THR A 203 2.77 -22.17 19.99
CA THR A 203 2.46 -20.88 19.36
C THR A 203 1.54 -21.02 18.16
N MET A 204 2.02 -21.69 17.10
CA MET A 204 1.38 -21.69 15.79
C MET A 204 1.03 -23.11 15.35
N LYS A 205 0.03 -23.19 14.47
CA LYS A 205 -0.27 -24.35 13.63
C LYS A 205 -0.27 -23.88 12.19
N TYR A 206 0.28 -24.67 11.27
CA TYR A 206 0.01 -24.44 9.84
C TYR A 206 -1.45 -24.83 9.56
N ALA A 207 -2.27 -23.86 9.16
CA ALA A 207 -3.71 -24.05 8.94
C ALA A 207 -4.05 -23.83 7.46
N GLU A 208 -3.83 -24.86 6.64
CA GLU A 208 -4.28 -24.91 5.24
C GLU A 208 -5.24 -26.11 5.07
N PHE A 209 -6.17 -26.03 4.11
CA PHE A 209 -7.19 -27.06 3.90
C PHE A 209 -6.53 -28.43 3.63
N GLY A 210 -6.65 -29.38 4.56
CA GLY A 210 -6.10 -30.74 4.45
C GLY A 210 -4.75 -30.97 5.14
N VAL A 211 -4.20 -29.99 5.86
CA VAL A 211 -2.99 -30.17 6.69
C VAL A 211 -3.39 -30.48 8.14
N GLU A 212 -3.12 -31.71 8.60
CA GLU A 212 -3.34 -32.18 9.98
C GLU A 212 -2.01 -32.44 10.70
N ASN A 213 -1.98 -32.28 12.03
CA ASN A 213 -0.85 -32.64 12.90
C ASN A 213 0.50 -31.98 12.56
N LEU A 214 0.48 -30.69 12.21
CA LEU A 214 1.68 -29.86 12.03
C LEU A 214 1.65 -28.66 12.98
N GLY A 215 2.12 -28.88 14.22
CA GLY A 215 2.18 -27.87 15.28
C GLY A 215 3.61 -27.38 15.56
N PHE A 216 3.73 -26.15 16.05
CA PHE A 216 5.01 -25.53 16.40
C PHE A 216 5.03 -24.95 17.82
N ALA A 217 6.18 -25.06 18.47
CA ALA A 217 6.44 -24.49 19.80
C ALA A 217 7.76 -23.72 19.83
N ILE A 218 7.76 -22.60 20.56
CA ILE A 218 8.95 -21.79 20.86
C ILE A 218 9.83 -22.60 21.82
N PRO A 219 11.08 -22.93 21.48
CA PRO A 219 11.90 -23.81 22.29
C PRO A 219 12.32 -23.18 23.63
N VAL A 220 12.58 -24.03 24.63
CA VAL A 220 12.88 -23.62 26.00
C VAL A 220 14.10 -22.71 26.15
N ASP A 221 15.07 -22.77 25.24
CA ASP A 221 16.24 -21.88 25.25
C ASP A 221 15.87 -20.43 24.90
N THR A 222 15.02 -20.22 23.89
CA THR A 222 14.45 -18.92 23.53
C THR A 222 13.55 -18.40 24.64
N VAL A 223 12.72 -19.26 25.25
CA VAL A 223 11.90 -18.89 26.42
C VAL A 223 12.78 -18.41 27.58
N LYS A 224 13.84 -19.14 27.92
CA LYS A 224 14.79 -18.76 28.99
C LYS A 224 15.52 -17.46 28.67
N TYR A 225 15.93 -17.27 27.42
CA TYR A 225 16.56 -16.03 26.94
C TYR A 225 15.64 -14.82 27.17
N VAL A 226 14.37 -14.92 26.74
CA VAL A 226 13.38 -13.84 26.89
C VAL A 226 13.03 -13.58 28.35
N LEU A 227 12.76 -14.63 29.14
CA LEU A 227 12.46 -14.49 30.57
C LEU A 227 13.59 -13.79 31.33
N LYS A 228 14.85 -14.17 31.05
CA LYS A 228 16.02 -13.53 31.65
C LYS A 228 16.10 -12.05 31.28
N HIS A 229 15.82 -11.70 30.03
CA HIS A 229 15.83 -10.30 29.57
C HIS A 229 14.71 -9.48 30.20
N PHE A 230 13.48 -10.00 30.26
CA PHE A 230 12.38 -9.35 30.97
C PHE A 230 12.72 -9.11 32.44
N GLN A 231 13.31 -10.10 33.12
CA GLN A 231 13.69 -9.97 34.52
C GLN A 231 14.79 -8.93 34.76
N LEU A 232 15.81 -8.89 33.89
CA LEU A 232 16.98 -8.03 34.08
C LEU A 232 16.79 -6.60 33.55
N TYR A 233 16.03 -6.45 32.46
CA TYR A 233 15.99 -5.21 31.67
C TYR A 233 14.57 -4.69 31.43
N GLY A 234 13.52 -5.45 31.80
CA GLY A 234 12.13 -5.11 31.50
C GLY A 234 11.74 -5.31 30.02
N LYS A 235 12.69 -5.61 29.14
CA LYS A 235 12.47 -5.86 27.70
C LYS A 235 13.55 -6.76 27.12
N VAL A 236 13.30 -7.35 25.95
CA VAL A 236 14.31 -8.12 25.22
C VAL A 236 15.28 -7.18 24.52
N LYS A 237 16.45 -6.97 25.13
CA LYS A 237 17.57 -6.27 24.48
C LYS A 237 18.17 -7.10 23.35
N ARG A 238 17.97 -6.68 22.09
CA ARG A 238 18.55 -7.33 20.91
C ARG A 238 19.76 -6.56 20.40
N PRO A 239 20.94 -7.20 20.25
CA PRO A 239 22.05 -6.55 19.57
C PRO A 239 21.75 -6.40 18.07
N TYR A 240 22.27 -5.35 17.43
CA TYR A 240 22.13 -5.15 15.98
C TYR A 240 23.45 -4.70 15.33
N LEU A 241 23.61 -5.07 14.05
CA LEU A 241 24.73 -4.61 13.21
C LEU A 241 24.37 -3.40 12.33
N GLY A 242 23.07 -3.19 12.05
CA GLY A 242 22.53 -2.17 11.15
C GLY A 242 22.68 -2.54 9.68
N LEU A 243 22.33 -3.80 9.39
CA LEU A 243 22.37 -4.38 8.07
C LEU A 243 20.96 -4.86 7.71
N GLU A 244 20.55 -4.60 6.47
CA GLU A 244 19.49 -5.35 5.81
C GLU A 244 20.13 -6.51 5.06
N LEU A 245 19.64 -7.72 5.33
CA LEU A 245 20.27 -8.96 4.90
C LEU A 245 19.29 -9.76 4.05
N GLU A 246 19.80 -10.28 2.94
CA GLU A 246 19.05 -11.13 2.03
C GLU A 246 19.61 -12.55 2.05
N GLU A 247 18.69 -13.50 2.14
CA GLU A 247 19.00 -14.92 2.02
C GLU A 247 19.19 -15.31 0.55
N SER A 248 20.04 -16.32 0.32
CA SER A 248 20.08 -17.00 -0.98
C SER A 248 18.74 -17.67 -1.29
N TRP A 249 18.37 -17.79 -2.57
CA TRP A 249 17.12 -18.45 -2.96
C TRP A 249 17.00 -19.87 -2.38
N GLU A 250 18.11 -20.61 -2.27
CA GLU A 250 18.14 -21.94 -1.64
C GLU A 250 17.66 -21.87 -0.20
N ALA A 251 18.19 -20.93 0.59
CA ALA A 251 17.83 -20.74 1.99
C ALA A 251 16.35 -20.36 2.14
N VAL A 252 15.84 -19.45 1.30
CA VAL A 252 14.42 -19.02 1.30
C VAL A 252 13.48 -20.21 1.09
N VAL A 253 13.82 -21.14 0.19
CA VAL A 253 13.00 -22.34 -0.08
C VAL A 253 13.34 -23.53 0.81
N GLY A 254 14.23 -23.37 1.80
CA GLY A 254 14.64 -24.41 2.75
C GLY A 254 15.63 -25.46 2.21
N LEU A 255 16.28 -25.20 1.07
CA LEU A 255 17.39 -26.00 0.57
C LEU A 255 18.69 -25.65 1.30
N PRO A 256 19.62 -26.62 1.46
CA PRO A 256 20.92 -26.34 2.04
C PRO A 256 21.69 -25.28 1.25
N SER A 257 21.88 -24.10 1.82
CA SER A 257 22.72 -23.04 1.24
C SER A 257 24.18 -23.19 1.67
N SER A 258 25.10 -22.87 0.75
CA SER A 258 26.53 -22.67 1.04
C SER A 258 26.90 -21.19 1.10
N THR A 259 25.96 -20.31 0.76
CA THR A 259 26.18 -18.87 0.61
C THR A 259 25.89 -18.16 1.93
N GLY A 260 26.69 -17.14 2.25
CA GLY A 260 26.40 -16.24 3.36
C GLY A 260 25.21 -15.32 3.07
N LEU A 261 24.82 -14.51 4.05
CA LEU A 261 23.77 -13.50 3.88
C LEU A 261 24.30 -12.32 3.08
N ARG A 262 23.61 -11.94 1.99
CA ARG A 262 23.98 -10.75 1.21
C ARG A 262 23.54 -9.49 1.95
N VAL A 263 24.41 -8.50 2.01
CA VAL A 263 24.11 -7.18 2.54
C VAL A 263 23.36 -6.39 1.47
N ALA A 264 22.05 -6.27 1.61
CA ALA A 264 21.21 -5.46 0.73
C ALA A 264 21.39 -3.97 1.00
N TYR A 265 21.52 -3.61 2.28
CA TYR A 265 21.67 -2.23 2.72
C TYR A 265 22.49 -2.16 4.02
N VAL A 266 23.23 -1.06 4.18
CA VAL A 266 23.99 -0.73 5.39
C VAL A 266 23.49 0.61 5.89
N ASP A 267 22.94 0.64 7.11
CA ASP A 267 22.55 1.88 7.77
C ASP A 267 23.81 2.74 8.03
N PRO A 268 23.91 3.98 7.51
CA PRO A 268 25.08 4.84 7.61
C PRO A 268 25.57 5.08 9.04
N ASP A 269 24.65 5.13 10.00
CA ASP A 269 24.96 5.39 11.41
C ASP A 269 25.19 4.11 12.21
N SER A 270 25.20 2.96 11.53
CA SER A 270 25.32 1.65 12.17
C SER A 270 26.74 1.24 12.56
N PRO A 271 26.86 0.29 13.50
CA PRO A 271 28.11 -0.40 13.77
C PRO A 271 28.79 -0.99 12.53
N ALA A 272 28.02 -1.56 11.60
CA ALA A 272 28.57 -2.19 10.41
C ALA A 272 29.13 -1.16 9.41
N ALA A 273 28.46 -0.02 9.23
CA ALA A 273 29.00 1.11 8.46
C ALA A 273 30.32 1.61 9.07
N GLY A 274 30.37 1.78 10.40
CA GLY A 274 31.60 2.17 11.11
C GLY A 274 32.75 1.16 10.96
N ALA A 275 32.43 -0.11 10.73
CA ALA A 275 33.40 -1.17 10.44
C ALA A 275 33.72 -1.31 8.93
N GLY A 276 33.10 -0.51 8.07
CA GLY A 276 33.28 -0.48 6.62
C GLY A 276 32.72 -1.72 5.91
N VAL A 277 31.63 -2.30 6.42
CA VAL A 277 30.79 -3.24 5.65
C VAL A 277 30.05 -2.44 4.58
N LYS A 278 29.86 -3.03 3.40
CA LYS A 278 29.25 -2.38 2.24
C LYS A 278 28.09 -3.21 1.70
N GLN A 279 27.24 -2.55 0.92
CA GLN A 279 26.26 -3.22 0.07
C GLN A 279 26.95 -4.27 -0.83
N ASP A 280 26.26 -5.37 -1.09
CA ASP A 280 26.72 -6.57 -1.82
C ASP A 280 27.81 -7.42 -1.14
N ASP A 281 28.28 -7.02 0.05
CA ASP A 281 29.10 -7.91 0.87
C ASP A 281 28.30 -9.17 1.28
N LEU A 282 28.98 -10.31 1.47
CA LEU A 282 28.37 -11.51 2.06
C LEU A 282 28.85 -11.69 3.50
N ILE A 283 27.94 -11.72 4.45
CA ILE A 283 28.24 -12.11 5.84
C ILE A 283 28.26 -13.64 5.90
N THR A 284 29.43 -14.23 6.11
CA THR A 284 29.61 -15.69 6.11
C THR A 284 29.69 -16.28 7.51
N SER A 285 30.10 -15.50 8.52
CA SER A 285 30.17 -15.95 9.91
C SER A 285 30.08 -14.81 10.92
N ILE A 286 29.49 -15.10 12.08
CA ILE A 286 29.46 -14.23 13.26
C ILE A 286 30.03 -15.02 14.44
N GLY A 287 31.14 -14.52 14.99
CA GLY A 287 31.99 -15.27 15.92
C GLY A 287 32.51 -16.54 15.25
N SER A 288 32.23 -17.69 15.86
CA SER A 288 32.55 -19.01 15.32
C SER A 288 31.39 -19.66 14.56
N ASN A 289 30.22 -19.03 14.50
CA ASN A 289 29.02 -19.60 13.88
C ASN A 289 28.92 -19.14 12.42
N LYS A 290 28.71 -20.08 11.50
CA LYS A 290 28.37 -19.75 10.12
C LYS A 290 26.94 -19.24 10.07
N VAL A 291 26.70 -18.20 9.28
CA VAL A 291 25.37 -17.63 9.07
C VAL A 291 25.01 -17.76 7.60
N LYS A 292 23.89 -18.44 7.33
CA LYS A 292 23.39 -18.72 5.98
C LYS A 292 21.93 -18.33 5.82
N THR A 293 21.22 -18.28 6.93
CA THR A 293 19.83 -17.87 7.04
C THR A 293 19.70 -16.73 8.05
N MET A 294 18.63 -15.94 7.95
CA MET A 294 18.26 -14.93 8.93
C MET A 294 18.02 -15.54 10.31
N VAL A 295 17.53 -16.79 10.35
CA VAL A 295 17.41 -17.53 11.61
C VAL A 295 18.79 -17.84 12.20
N ASP A 296 19.79 -18.26 11.41
CA ASP A 296 21.16 -18.45 11.94
C ASP A 296 21.75 -17.16 12.50
N TYR A 297 21.49 -16.04 11.83
CA TYR A 297 21.89 -14.71 12.25
C TYR A 297 21.29 -14.36 13.61
N ASN A 298 19.96 -14.46 13.73
CA ASN A 298 19.23 -14.18 14.95
C ASN A 298 19.63 -15.11 16.10
N GLU A 299 19.73 -16.42 15.85
CA GLU A 299 20.17 -17.44 16.81
C GLU A 299 21.58 -17.17 17.32
N THR A 300 22.48 -16.74 16.42
CA THR A 300 23.86 -16.40 16.79
C THR A 300 23.89 -15.14 17.67
N LEU A 301 23.08 -14.13 17.34
CA LEU A 301 23.01 -12.88 18.07
C LEU A 301 22.41 -13.00 19.47
N LYS A 302 21.58 -14.00 19.77
CA LYS A 302 21.08 -14.28 21.15
C LYS A 302 22.20 -14.45 22.19
N LYS A 303 23.43 -14.77 21.76
CA LYS A 303 24.60 -15.00 22.62
C LYS A 303 25.26 -13.69 23.09
N TYR A 304 24.85 -12.55 22.57
CA TYR A 304 25.47 -11.24 22.80
C TYR A 304 24.46 -10.24 23.37
N LEU A 305 24.97 -9.20 24.02
CA LEU A 305 24.23 -8.01 24.41
C LEU A 305 24.65 -6.80 23.56
N PRO A 306 23.83 -5.74 23.52
CA PRO A 306 24.27 -4.46 22.98
C PRO A 306 25.56 -3.98 23.63
N ASN A 307 26.44 -3.39 22.83
CA ASN A 307 27.82 -2.98 23.14
C ASN A 307 28.85 -4.09 23.27
N ASP A 308 28.47 -5.37 23.13
CA ASP A 308 29.46 -6.44 23.01
C ASP A 308 30.24 -6.32 21.69
N LYS A 309 31.50 -6.75 21.72
CA LYS A 309 32.32 -6.85 20.50
C LYS A 309 32.22 -8.25 19.92
N VAL A 310 31.96 -8.34 18.62
CA VAL A 310 31.89 -9.59 17.88
C VAL A 310 32.74 -9.55 16.62
N SER A 311 33.34 -10.68 16.27
CA SER A 311 34.03 -10.84 14.99
C SER A 311 33.01 -11.23 13.91
N VAL A 312 32.94 -10.46 12.83
CA VAL A 312 32.07 -10.73 11.67
C VAL A 312 32.95 -10.98 10.46
N THR A 313 32.81 -12.15 9.85
CA THR A 313 33.53 -12.50 8.64
C THR A 313 32.70 -12.11 7.43
N VAL A 314 33.31 -11.27 6.59
CA VAL A 314 32.67 -10.62 5.45
C VAL A 314 33.45 -10.96 4.19
N GLN A 315 32.75 -11.45 3.17
CA GLN A 315 33.32 -11.66 1.85
C GLN A 315 32.91 -10.51 0.93
N THR A 316 33.90 -9.74 0.48
CA THR A 316 33.75 -8.65 -0.49
C THR A 316 34.33 -9.12 -1.83
N GLY A 317 33.47 -9.42 -2.80
CA GLY A 317 33.88 -10.03 -4.06
C GLY A 317 34.55 -11.40 -3.85
N SER A 318 35.84 -11.51 -4.19
CA SER A 318 36.64 -12.75 -4.00
C SER A 318 37.45 -12.80 -2.71
N SER A 319 37.40 -11.75 -1.89
CA SER A 319 38.25 -11.60 -0.70
C SER A 319 37.43 -11.77 0.58
N GLU A 320 37.95 -12.48 1.56
CA GLU A 320 37.32 -12.69 2.87
C GLU A 320 38.09 -11.95 3.95
N VAL A 321 37.39 -11.15 4.76
CA VAL A 321 37.97 -10.32 5.83
C VAL A 321 37.13 -10.43 7.09
N THR A 322 37.78 -10.66 8.22
CA THR A 322 37.12 -10.61 9.54
C THR A 322 37.22 -9.20 10.13
N LYS A 323 36.06 -8.58 10.39
CA LYS A 323 35.91 -7.27 11.02
C LYS A 323 35.50 -7.45 12.48
N SER A 324 36.05 -6.64 13.39
CA SER A 324 35.62 -6.59 14.78
C SER A 324 34.61 -5.45 14.94
N ILE A 325 33.37 -5.77 15.29
CA ILE A 325 32.24 -4.83 15.32
C ILE A 325 31.69 -4.77 16.74
N THR A 326 31.50 -3.56 17.27
CA THR A 326 30.80 -3.33 18.55
C THR A 326 29.31 -3.24 18.27
N LEU A 327 28.51 -4.18 18.75
CA LEU A 327 27.08 -4.26 18.47
C LEU A 327 26.32 -3.07 19.05
N GLY A 328 25.32 -2.56 18.34
CA GLY A 328 24.38 -1.58 18.87
C GLY A 328 23.17 -2.26 19.54
N GLU A 329 22.20 -1.48 20.04
CA GLU A 329 20.88 -1.98 20.50
C GLU A 329 19.81 -1.76 19.42
N SER A 330 19.15 -2.83 18.97
CA SER A 330 18.02 -2.73 18.03
C SER A 330 16.91 -1.91 18.68
N GLN A 331 16.39 -0.92 17.95
CA GLN A 331 15.27 -0.11 18.39
C GLN A 331 13.96 -0.85 18.09
N THR A 332 13.64 -1.90 18.85
CA THR A 332 12.29 -2.48 18.82
C THR A 332 11.36 -1.58 19.66
N GLN A 333 10.17 -1.25 19.12
CA GLN A 333 9.23 -0.36 19.80
C GLN A 333 8.89 -0.88 21.21
N GLU A 334 8.96 0.00 22.20
CA GLU A 334 8.32 -0.24 23.48
C GLU A 334 6.81 -0.06 23.29
N THR A 335 6.05 -1.16 23.24
CA THR A 335 4.60 -1.10 23.50
C THR A 335 4.41 -0.79 24.98
N LYS A 336 4.50 0.49 25.34
CA LYS A 336 4.00 0.95 26.64
C LYS A 336 2.49 0.87 26.59
N TRP A 337 1.94 -0.04 27.38
CA TRP A 337 0.53 0.03 27.78
C TRP A 337 0.35 1.26 28.66
N THR A 338 -0.11 2.35 28.06
CA THR A 338 -0.88 3.35 28.77
C THR A 338 -2.29 2.80 28.95
N ASP A 339 -2.80 2.80 30.19
CA ASP A 339 -4.24 2.76 30.43
C ASP A 339 -4.83 4.08 29.90
N ASP A 340 -4.89 4.25 28.57
CA ASP A 340 -5.58 5.37 27.95
C ASP A 340 -7.07 5.03 27.92
N ALA A 341 -7.69 5.22 29.09
CA ALA A 341 -8.98 5.87 29.11
C ALA A 341 -8.73 7.34 28.76
N ASP A 342 -9.26 7.76 27.62
CA ASP A 342 -9.18 9.10 27.00
C ASP A 342 -7.95 9.33 26.08
N ASP A 343 -8.07 9.09 24.76
CA ASP A 343 -8.41 10.13 23.76
C ASP A 343 -8.38 9.62 22.29
N ALA A 344 -9.27 10.20 21.48
CA ALA A 344 -9.20 10.44 20.02
C ALA A 344 -9.01 9.29 19.00
N SER A 345 -10.04 8.46 18.84
CA SER A 345 -10.53 8.06 17.51
C SER A 345 -11.96 8.57 17.41
N LEU A 346 -12.09 9.88 17.15
CA LEU A 346 -13.35 10.53 16.87
C LEU A 346 -13.85 9.98 15.53
N ASP A 347 -14.75 9.01 15.60
CA ASP A 347 -15.71 8.76 14.53
C ASP A 347 -16.36 10.10 14.18
N ALA A 348 -15.92 10.71 13.06
CA ALA A 348 -16.30 12.04 12.63
C ALA A 348 -17.82 12.17 12.40
N ASP A 349 -18.53 11.03 12.33
CA ASP A 349 -19.97 10.96 12.14
C ASP A 349 -20.75 10.66 13.43
N ARG A 350 -20.08 10.45 14.57
CA ARG A 350 -20.74 10.12 15.85
C ARG A 350 -21.53 11.31 16.38
N GLY A 351 -22.86 11.22 16.36
CA GLY A 351 -23.77 12.27 16.84
C GLY A 351 -24.30 13.18 15.73
N LYS A 352 -23.89 12.98 14.48
CA LYS A 352 -24.48 13.66 13.32
C LYS A 352 -25.92 13.18 13.12
N THR A 353 -26.87 14.12 13.17
CA THR A 353 -28.31 13.85 12.96
C THR A 353 -28.87 14.63 11.78
N LYS A 354 -28.02 15.41 11.09
CA LYS A 354 -28.32 16.20 9.91
C LYS A 354 -27.22 16.05 8.87
N ILE A 355 -27.59 16.26 7.61
CA ILE A 355 -26.68 16.43 6.47
C ILE A 355 -26.94 17.78 5.82
N GLY A 356 -25.95 18.34 5.15
CA GLY A 356 -26.08 19.56 4.39
C GLY A 356 -24.93 19.76 3.43
N ASP A 357 -25.08 20.73 2.55
CA ASP A 357 -24.05 21.13 1.60
C ASP A 357 -23.68 22.58 1.88
N SER A 358 -22.43 22.82 2.25
CA SER A 358 -21.95 24.18 2.56
C SER A 358 -21.81 25.07 1.34
N HIS A 359 -21.53 24.49 0.16
CA HIS A 359 -21.38 25.24 -1.09
C HIS A 359 -22.72 25.74 -1.61
N PHE A 360 -23.72 24.85 -1.67
CA PHE A 360 -25.08 25.20 -2.09
C PHE A 360 -25.96 25.73 -0.95
N GLY A 361 -25.47 25.68 0.29
CA GLY A 361 -26.07 26.35 1.44
C GLY A 361 -27.40 25.75 1.90
N TRP A 362 -27.49 24.42 2.04
CA TRP A 362 -28.70 23.75 2.52
C TRP A 362 -28.42 22.69 3.58
N SER A 363 -29.41 22.35 4.40
CA SER A 363 -29.33 21.27 5.40
C SER A 363 -30.68 20.56 5.61
N MET A 364 -30.65 19.31 6.08
CA MET A 364 -31.84 18.54 6.47
C MET A 364 -31.52 17.43 7.48
N LYS A 365 -32.54 16.79 8.07
CA LYS A 365 -32.35 15.63 8.95
C LYS A 365 -31.76 14.44 8.17
N TYR A 366 -30.93 13.67 8.85
CA TYR A 366 -30.32 12.45 8.33
C TYR A 366 -30.76 11.23 9.15
N PRO A 367 -31.81 10.50 8.72
CA PRO A 367 -32.32 9.36 9.46
C PRO A 367 -31.36 8.16 9.37
N ALA A 368 -31.31 7.36 10.44
CA ALA A 368 -30.51 6.15 10.47
C ALA A 368 -30.94 5.19 9.36
N GLY A 369 -30.02 4.84 8.47
CA GLY A 369 -30.25 3.94 7.33
C GLY A 369 -30.40 4.63 5.98
N LEU A 370 -30.40 5.97 5.90
CA LEU A 370 -30.30 6.68 4.62
C LEU A 370 -28.85 6.62 4.12
N VAL A 371 -28.62 6.20 2.88
CA VAL A 371 -27.28 6.00 2.29
C VAL A 371 -27.15 6.86 1.04
N LYS A 372 -26.07 7.64 0.92
CA LYS A 372 -25.77 8.42 -0.29
C LYS A 372 -25.50 7.46 -1.45
N SER A 373 -26.29 7.56 -2.52
CA SER A 373 -26.21 6.68 -3.68
C SER A 373 -25.37 7.30 -4.81
N HIS A 374 -25.54 8.59 -5.07
CA HIS A 374 -24.83 9.30 -6.16
C HIS A 374 -24.84 10.81 -5.90
N GLN A 375 -23.82 11.52 -6.38
CA GLN A 375 -23.70 12.98 -6.37
C GLN A 375 -23.05 13.42 -7.69
N SER A 376 -23.51 14.53 -8.28
CA SER A 376 -22.92 15.10 -9.50
C SER A 376 -21.52 15.64 -9.26
N GLU A 377 -20.71 15.78 -10.33
CA GLU A 377 -19.36 16.35 -10.24
C GLU A 377 -19.40 17.83 -9.83
N GLU A 378 -20.43 18.55 -10.27
CA GLU A 378 -20.72 19.93 -9.88
C GLU A 378 -21.31 20.05 -8.47
N GLY A 379 -21.69 18.93 -7.84
CA GLY A 379 -22.30 18.88 -6.50
C GLY A 379 -23.75 19.37 -6.41
N ASP A 380 -24.33 19.88 -7.50
CA ASP A 380 -25.67 20.48 -7.58
C ASP A 380 -26.83 19.45 -7.50
N SER A 381 -26.51 18.15 -7.55
CA SER A 381 -27.47 17.06 -7.39
C SER A 381 -26.91 15.95 -6.50
N VAL A 382 -27.72 15.48 -5.55
CA VAL A 382 -27.38 14.34 -4.68
C VAL A 382 -28.59 13.45 -4.45
N SER A 383 -28.38 12.14 -4.52
CA SER A 383 -29.41 11.12 -4.30
C SER A 383 -29.04 10.17 -3.17
N PHE A 384 -30.08 9.69 -2.48
CA PHE A 384 -29.99 8.76 -1.37
C PHE A 384 -31.00 7.64 -1.51
N VAL A 385 -30.64 6.48 -0.96
CA VAL A 385 -31.53 5.32 -0.83
C VAL A 385 -31.63 4.92 0.63
N ASP A 386 -32.83 4.57 1.07
CA ASP A 386 -33.00 3.90 2.35
C ASP A 386 -32.44 2.48 2.28
N SER A 387 -31.65 2.09 3.27
CA SER A 387 -30.98 0.79 3.38
C SER A 387 -31.93 -0.41 3.41
N LYS A 388 -33.22 -0.20 3.73
CA LYS A 388 -34.27 -1.24 3.65
C LYS A 388 -35.03 -1.20 2.33
N GLY A 389 -34.69 -0.27 1.43
CA GLY A 389 -35.32 -0.07 0.13
C GLY A 389 -36.72 0.56 0.19
N GLU A 390 -37.07 1.23 1.29
CA GLU A 390 -38.44 1.73 1.49
C GLU A 390 -38.74 3.03 0.73
N PHE A 391 -37.73 3.88 0.54
CA PHE A 391 -37.83 5.13 -0.21
C PHE A 391 -36.47 5.54 -0.80
N SER A 392 -36.51 6.43 -1.79
CA SER A 392 -35.34 7.17 -2.27
C SER A 392 -35.59 8.67 -2.17
N LEU A 393 -34.51 9.43 -2.04
CA LEU A 393 -34.52 10.88 -1.90
C LEU A 393 -33.55 11.49 -2.90
N LEU A 394 -33.97 12.54 -3.60
CA LEU A 394 -33.16 13.34 -4.52
C LEU A 394 -33.24 14.80 -4.09
N ILE A 395 -32.10 15.47 -4.04
CA ILE A 395 -31.98 16.90 -3.81
C ILE A 395 -31.27 17.48 -5.04
N GLN A 396 -31.85 18.54 -5.60
CA GLN A 396 -31.31 19.21 -6.77
C GLN A 396 -31.36 20.73 -6.56
N VAL A 397 -30.29 21.42 -6.94
CA VAL A 397 -30.14 22.86 -6.80
C VAL A 397 -30.02 23.48 -8.19
N ASP A 398 -30.99 24.32 -8.54
CA ASP A 398 -30.97 25.12 -9.77
C ASP A 398 -30.60 26.55 -9.38
N SER A 399 -29.34 26.92 -9.62
CA SER A 399 -28.79 28.25 -9.36
C SER A 399 -29.14 29.23 -10.48
N ASN A 400 -29.32 30.52 -10.15
CA ASN A 400 -29.72 31.61 -11.07
C ASN A 400 -31.23 31.72 -11.34
N GLN A 401 -32.03 31.46 -10.31
CA GLN A 401 -33.47 31.68 -10.33
C GLN A 401 -33.84 33.09 -9.91
N SER A 402 -34.96 33.59 -10.43
CA SER A 402 -35.52 34.87 -9.98
C SER A 402 -36.16 34.70 -8.60
N ASP A 403 -35.75 35.53 -7.64
CA ASP A 403 -36.39 35.62 -6.32
C ASP A 403 -37.85 36.13 -6.39
N GLU A 404 -38.33 36.57 -7.56
CA GLU A 404 -39.68 37.10 -7.78
C GLU A 404 -40.68 36.04 -8.32
N LEU A 405 -40.30 34.76 -8.37
CA LEU A 405 -41.20 33.69 -8.80
C LEU A 405 -42.48 33.67 -7.94
N SER A 406 -43.63 33.93 -8.58
CA SER A 406 -44.93 33.82 -7.90
C SER A 406 -45.18 32.38 -7.39
N PRO A 407 -45.99 32.19 -6.33
CA PRO A 407 -46.39 30.85 -5.87
C PRO A 407 -46.91 29.94 -6.99
N THR A 408 -47.65 30.50 -7.94
CA THR A 408 -48.16 29.77 -9.11
C THR A 408 -47.04 29.35 -10.05
N ALA A 409 -46.07 30.23 -10.33
CA ALA A 409 -44.93 29.93 -11.19
C ALA A 409 -44.03 28.86 -10.57
N LEU A 410 -43.75 28.95 -9.26
CA LEU A 410 -43.03 27.90 -8.53
C LEU A 410 -43.75 26.56 -8.63
N LEU A 411 -45.06 26.53 -8.38
CA LEU A 411 -45.84 25.29 -8.48
C LEU A 411 -45.92 24.73 -9.91
N ASN A 412 -45.85 25.57 -10.95
CA ASN A 412 -45.78 25.09 -12.35
C ASN A 412 -44.41 24.47 -12.61
N LYS A 413 -43.34 25.15 -12.19
CA LYS A 413 -41.96 24.67 -12.37
C LYS A 413 -41.71 23.31 -11.70
N LEU A 414 -42.33 23.05 -10.54
CA LEU A 414 -42.25 21.74 -9.86
C LEU A 414 -43.01 20.60 -10.55
N VAL A 415 -43.91 20.90 -11.49
CA VAL A 415 -44.65 19.88 -12.26
C VAL A 415 -43.93 19.55 -13.58
N GLY A 416 -43.07 20.46 -14.08
CA GLY A 416 -42.42 20.36 -15.39
C GLY A 416 -43.34 20.81 -16.53
N ASP A 417 -42.79 21.48 -17.55
CA ASP A 417 -43.55 21.98 -18.71
C ASP A 417 -43.63 20.97 -19.87
N ASP A 418 -43.00 19.79 -19.75
CA ASP A 418 -42.84 18.84 -20.87
C ASP A 418 -43.41 17.45 -20.53
N GLU A 419 -44.47 17.04 -21.24
CA GLU A 419 -45.09 15.70 -21.17
C GLU A 419 -44.21 14.58 -21.78
N SER A 420 -42.95 14.87 -22.15
CA SER A 420 -42.13 13.98 -22.99
C SER A 420 -41.03 13.19 -22.28
N ASP A 421 -40.72 13.45 -21.00
CA ASP A 421 -39.69 12.70 -20.25
C ASP A 421 -40.35 11.71 -19.27
N TYR A 422 -40.33 10.43 -19.64
CA TYR A 422 -41.23 9.39 -19.11
C TYR A 422 -40.94 8.96 -17.65
N ASP A 423 -39.84 9.41 -17.04
CA ASP A 423 -39.33 8.84 -15.78
C ASP A 423 -39.26 9.81 -14.57
N SER A 424 -39.48 11.11 -14.71
CA SER A 424 -39.23 12.09 -13.63
C SER A 424 -40.45 12.88 -13.15
N ALA A 425 -41.53 12.97 -13.93
CA ALA A 425 -42.76 13.66 -13.58
C ALA A 425 -43.89 12.69 -13.18
N PRO A 426 -44.70 12.99 -12.15
CA PRO A 426 -45.83 12.14 -11.80
C PRO A 426 -46.92 12.15 -12.88
N SER A 427 -47.27 10.96 -13.39
CA SER A 427 -48.36 10.72 -14.34
C SER A 427 -49.75 11.22 -13.91
N THR A 428 -49.97 11.44 -12.60
CA THR A 428 -51.20 12.02 -12.07
C THR A 428 -50.90 12.87 -10.85
N ILE A 429 -51.26 14.15 -10.88
CA ILE A 429 -51.13 15.05 -9.72
C ILE A 429 -52.23 14.75 -8.72
N VAL A 430 -51.85 14.37 -7.51
CA VAL A 430 -52.74 14.07 -6.39
C VAL A 430 -52.89 15.29 -5.47
N GLU A 431 -51.82 16.04 -5.30
CA GLU A 431 -51.79 17.23 -4.45
C GLU A 431 -50.89 18.29 -5.08
N ARG A 432 -51.35 19.54 -5.06
CA ARG A 432 -50.58 20.68 -5.54
C ARG A 432 -50.94 21.89 -4.71
N GLN A 433 -50.02 22.34 -3.87
CA GLN A 433 -50.29 23.43 -2.94
C GLN A 433 -49.05 24.25 -2.61
N TYR A 434 -49.24 25.55 -2.41
CA TYR A 434 -48.21 26.42 -1.86
C TYR A 434 -48.39 26.50 -0.35
N VAL A 435 -47.38 26.07 0.40
CA VAL A 435 -47.44 26.02 1.86
C VAL A 435 -46.79 27.27 2.43
N LYS A 436 -47.60 28.09 3.10
CA LYS A 436 -47.12 29.27 3.84
C LYS A 436 -46.67 28.85 5.23
N ARG A 437 -45.36 28.65 5.39
CA ARG A 437 -44.71 28.36 6.68
C ARG A 437 -43.81 29.54 7.06
N GLU A 438 -43.86 29.95 8.31
CA GLU A 438 -43.03 31.05 8.82
C GLU A 438 -41.54 30.68 8.65
N GLY A 439 -40.79 31.56 7.98
CA GLY A 439 -39.35 31.39 7.71
C GLY A 439 -38.98 30.56 6.49
N ASN A 440 -39.80 29.61 6.04
CA ASN A 440 -39.45 28.72 4.92
C ASN A 440 -40.68 28.25 4.11
N PRO A 441 -41.31 29.13 3.29
CA PRO A 441 -42.43 28.75 2.46
C PRO A 441 -41.97 27.89 1.26
N TYR A 442 -42.82 26.97 0.81
CA TYR A 442 -42.45 26.05 -0.25
C TYR A 442 -43.63 25.66 -1.15
N GLY A 443 -43.31 25.30 -2.40
CA GLY A 443 -44.24 24.61 -3.28
C GLY A 443 -44.25 23.11 -2.95
N LYS A 444 -45.42 22.51 -2.86
CA LYS A 444 -45.61 21.07 -2.66
C LYS A 444 -46.38 20.48 -3.83
N VAL A 445 -45.82 19.42 -4.40
CA VAL A 445 -46.47 18.59 -5.42
C VAL A 445 -46.38 17.15 -4.97
N VAL A 446 -47.52 16.45 -4.96
CA VAL A 446 -47.57 15.01 -4.79
C VAL A 446 -48.23 14.44 -6.01
N GLY A 447 -47.62 13.42 -6.59
CA GLY A 447 -48.23 12.74 -7.71
C GLY A 447 -47.89 11.27 -7.75
N ARG A 448 -48.71 10.55 -8.50
CA ARG A 448 -48.60 9.11 -8.69
C ARG A 448 -47.76 8.84 -9.94
N SER A 449 -46.75 7.98 -9.83
CA SER A 449 -45.95 7.50 -10.96
C SER A 449 -46.41 6.09 -11.35
N GLY A 450 -47.33 6.02 -12.33
CA GLY A 450 -47.92 4.76 -12.81
C GLY A 450 -48.51 3.89 -11.69
N ASP A 451 -48.23 2.58 -11.75
CA ASP A 451 -48.53 1.61 -10.68
C ASP A 451 -47.36 1.42 -9.68
N HIS A 452 -46.23 2.10 -9.90
CA HIS A 452 -44.98 1.87 -9.19
C HIS A 452 -44.93 2.55 -7.81
N GLY A 453 -45.50 3.75 -7.67
CA GLY A 453 -45.45 4.48 -6.41
C GLY A 453 -45.88 5.94 -6.49
N TYR A 454 -45.46 6.70 -5.49
CA TYR A 454 -45.77 8.11 -5.33
C TYR A 454 -44.48 8.93 -5.21
N ILE A 455 -44.50 10.10 -5.84
CA ILE A 455 -43.44 11.10 -5.76
C ILE A 455 -43.98 12.28 -4.96
N GLN A 456 -43.23 12.68 -3.93
CA GLN A 456 -43.47 13.90 -3.16
C GLN A 456 -42.34 14.88 -3.39
N THR A 457 -42.67 16.06 -3.93
CA THR A 457 -41.71 17.11 -4.24
C THR A 457 -41.97 18.33 -3.36
N ARG A 458 -40.90 18.89 -2.78
CA ARG A 458 -40.86 20.21 -2.16
C ARG A 458 -39.92 21.12 -2.95
N GLY A 459 -40.37 22.33 -3.25
CA GLY A 459 -39.57 23.36 -3.90
C GLY A 459 -39.40 24.58 -3.03
N TYR A 460 -38.16 24.93 -2.71
CA TYR A 460 -37.79 26.07 -1.88
C TYR A 460 -37.05 27.10 -2.72
N LEU A 461 -37.49 28.35 -2.69
CA LEU A 461 -36.78 29.47 -3.30
C LEU A 461 -36.06 30.25 -2.21
N SER A 462 -34.75 30.40 -2.36
CA SER A 462 -33.92 31.16 -1.43
C SER A 462 -32.65 31.63 -2.13
N LYS A 463 -32.27 32.89 -1.91
CA LYS A 463 -31.00 33.49 -2.37
C LYS A 463 -30.72 33.24 -3.87
N GLY A 464 -31.71 33.40 -4.74
CA GLY A 464 -31.56 33.20 -6.18
C GLY A 464 -31.39 31.75 -6.63
N SER A 465 -31.73 30.78 -5.78
CA SER A 465 -31.66 29.34 -6.10
C SER A 465 -33.00 28.65 -5.82
N LEU A 466 -33.34 27.66 -6.65
CA LEU A 466 -34.44 26.73 -6.43
C LEU A 466 -33.89 25.39 -5.95
N TYR A 467 -34.23 25.02 -4.71
CA TYR A 467 -33.93 23.72 -4.14
C TYR A 467 -35.14 22.80 -4.31
N THR A 468 -34.94 21.69 -5.03
CA THR A 468 -35.97 20.68 -5.24
C THR A 468 -35.62 19.44 -4.43
N VAL A 469 -36.49 19.08 -3.48
CA VAL A 469 -36.35 17.88 -2.64
C VAL A 469 -37.45 16.90 -3.02
N GLN A 470 -37.07 15.79 -3.63
CA GLN A 470 -37.99 14.81 -4.18
C GLN A 470 -37.82 13.46 -3.46
N LEU A 471 -38.92 12.89 -3.01
CA LEU A 471 -38.95 11.59 -2.33
C LEU A 471 -39.88 10.63 -3.08
N PHE A 472 -39.35 9.47 -3.47
CA PHE A 472 -40.10 8.40 -4.11
C PHE A 472 -40.37 7.27 -3.11
N VAL A 473 -41.62 6.81 -3.06
CA VAL A 473 -42.07 5.72 -2.18
C VAL A 473 -42.92 4.75 -2.98
N THR A 474 -42.71 3.46 -2.78
CA THR A 474 -43.56 2.42 -3.41
C THR A 474 -45.00 2.52 -2.89
N LYS A 475 -45.96 2.05 -3.70
CA LYS A 475 -47.39 2.13 -3.37
C LYS A 475 -47.75 1.52 -2.00
N ASP A 476 -47.11 0.41 -1.64
CA ASP A 476 -47.37 -0.31 -0.38
C ASP A 476 -46.87 0.45 0.84
N HIS A 477 -45.75 1.17 0.72
CA HIS A 477 -45.22 2.00 1.79
C HIS A 477 -45.93 3.35 1.89
N TYR A 478 -46.43 3.87 0.77
CA TYR A 478 -47.18 5.13 0.74
C TYR A 478 -48.52 5.03 1.49
N ASN A 479 -49.23 3.90 1.41
CA ASN A 479 -50.53 3.73 2.08
C ASN A 479 -50.44 3.48 3.60
N ASN A 480 -49.25 3.58 4.21
CA ASN A 480 -49.05 3.42 5.64
C ASN A 480 -49.02 4.79 6.34
N ASP A 481 -50.09 5.14 7.04
CA ASP A 481 -50.27 6.43 7.72
C ASP A 481 -49.14 6.77 8.72
N PHE A 482 -48.56 5.76 9.39
CA PHE A 482 -47.44 5.97 10.30
C PHE A 482 -46.17 6.37 9.55
N LYS A 483 -45.89 5.73 8.42
CA LYS A 483 -44.72 6.05 7.58
C LYS A 483 -44.87 7.38 6.84
N GLN A 484 -46.09 7.74 6.44
CA GLN A 484 -46.38 9.03 5.82
C GLN A 484 -45.94 10.22 6.67
N ASN A 485 -46.19 10.17 7.98
CA ASN A 485 -45.76 11.23 8.88
C ASN A 485 -44.22 11.34 8.93
N SER A 486 -43.50 10.22 8.99
CA SER A 486 -42.04 10.24 8.96
C SER A 486 -41.46 10.76 7.63
N TYR A 487 -42.09 10.49 6.49
CA TYR A 487 -41.65 11.03 5.19
C TYR A 487 -41.90 12.52 5.08
N ASN A 488 -43.07 13.00 5.54
CA ASN A 488 -43.35 14.43 5.61
C ASN A 488 -42.40 15.15 6.56
N ASP A 489 -42.11 14.57 7.73
CA ASP A 489 -41.15 15.13 8.69
C ASP A 489 -39.73 15.22 8.12
N LEU A 490 -39.33 14.26 7.28
CA LEU A 490 -38.04 14.26 6.60
C LEU A 490 -37.98 15.37 5.54
N LEU A 491 -38.96 15.43 4.65
CA LEU A 491 -39.06 16.46 3.60
C LEU A 491 -39.14 17.87 4.19
N ASP A 492 -39.99 18.06 5.19
CA ASP A 492 -40.22 19.35 5.83
C ASP A 492 -39.09 19.76 6.80
N SER A 493 -38.09 18.89 7.00
CA SER A 493 -36.86 19.22 7.73
C SER A 493 -35.84 19.98 6.89
N PHE A 494 -36.00 19.99 5.57
CA PHE A 494 -35.10 20.71 4.67
C PHE A 494 -35.12 22.22 4.95
N GLN A 495 -33.93 22.81 4.97
CA GLN A 495 -33.70 24.24 5.11
C GLN A 495 -32.73 24.67 4.01
N PRO A 496 -33.05 25.71 3.21
CA PRO A 496 -32.10 26.35 2.30
C PRO A 496 -31.17 27.29 3.08
N ASP A 497 -30.57 26.74 4.14
CA ASP A 497 -29.57 27.38 4.98
C ASP A 497 -28.62 26.31 5.54
N PHE A 498 -27.35 26.67 5.65
CA PHE A 498 -26.29 25.82 6.19
C PHE A 498 -25.59 26.55 7.32
N ASN A 499 -25.48 25.89 8.48
CA ASN A 499 -24.81 26.43 9.65
C ASN A 499 -23.54 25.62 9.93
N ASP A 500 -22.39 26.18 9.57
CA ASP A 500 -21.05 25.59 9.77
C ASP A 500 -20.71 25.33 11.24
N LYS A 501 -21.44 25.94 12.18
CA LYS A 501 -21.29 25.74 13.62
C LYS A 501 -22.23 24.68 14.21
N ASP A 502 -23.11 24.07 13.41
CA ASP A 502 -23.98 23.00 13.90
C ASP A 502 -23.21 21.68 13.99
N GLU A 503 -22.76 21.32 15.18
CA GLU A 503 -22.01 20.07 15.43
C GLU A 503 -22.81 18.81 15.06
N SER A 504 -24.14 18.89 14.96
CA SER A 504 -24.99 17.77 14.52
C SER A 504 -25.10 17.64 12.99
N LEU A 505 -24.58 18.62 12.25
CA LEU A 505 -24.59 18.70 10.80
C LEU A 505 -23.31 18.09 10.21
N LYS A 506 -23.49 17.20 9.24
CA LYS A 506 -22.43 16.69 8.37
C LYS A 506 -22.45 17.44 7.06
N ASP A 507 -21.33 18.06 6.70
CA ASP A 507 -21.14 18.65 5.37
C ASP A 507 -20.85 17.55 4.35
N ILE A 508 -21.59 17.53 3.26
CA ILE A 508 -21.44 16.59 2.15
C ILE A 508 -21.10 17.29 0.83
N SER A 509 -20.72 18.56 0.90
CA SER A 509 -20.19 19.32 -0.23
C SER A 509 -19.01 18.60 -0.88
N VAL A 510 -18.97 18.61 -2.21
CA VAL A 510 -17.78 18.19 -2.99
C VAL A 510 -16.65 19.22 -2.91
N TYR A 511 -16.94 20.44 -2.45
CA TYR A 511 -15.99 21.51 -2.21
C TYR A 511 -15.64 21.56 -0.72
N SER A 512 -14.43 21.12 -0.35
CA SER A 512 -13.94 21.19 1.03
C SER A 512 -12.89 22.29 1.20
N THR A 513 -13.03 23.13 2.24
CA THR A 513 -11.97 24.04 2.69
C THR A 513 -11.23 23.42 3.89
N GLY A 514 -9.90 23.36 3.84
CA GLY A 514 -9.06 22.76 4.90
C GLY A 514 -7.82 22.05 4.34
N SER A 515 -7.09 21.34 5.21
CA SER A 515 -6.01 20.43 4.82
C SER A 515 -6.37 18.97 5.17
N THR A 516 -5.85 18.03 4.39
CA THR A 516 -5.84 16.60 4.68
C THR A 516 -4.39 16.15 4.85
N THR A 517 -4.14 15.31 5.85
CA THR A 517 -2.82 14.69 6.01
C THR A 517 -2.71 13.47 5.10
N TYR A 518 -1.72 13.47 4.21
CA TYR A 518 -1.31 12.29 3.47
C TYR A 518 -0.22 11.56 4.24
N THR A 519 -0.31 10.23 4.32
CA THR A 519 0.73 9.36 4.89
C THR A 519 0.98 8.18 3.93
N ASN A 520 2.24 7.84 3.68
CA ASN A 520 2.62 6.70 2.82
C ASN A 520 3.37 5.59 3.58
N GLU A 521 3.61 4.46 2.90
CA GLU A 521 4.33 3.30 3.47
C GLU A 521 5.78 3.59 3.89
N TYR A 522 6.36 4.71 3.46
CA TYR A 522 7.68 5.17 3.88
C TYR A 522 7.63 6.00 5.16
N GLY A 523 6.48 6.05 5.83
CA GLY A 523 6.26 6.84 7.04
C GLY A 523 6.29 8.35 6.84
N LEU A 524 6.41 8.83 5.59
CA LEU A 524 6.28 10.24 5.25
C LEU A 524 4.84 10.67 5.47
N SER A 525 4.65 11.79 6.16
CA SER A 525 3.38 12.48 6.25
C SER A 525 3.54 13.95 5.89
N LEU A 526 2.55 14.53 5.21
CA LEU A 526 2.45 15.96 4.94
C LEU A 526 0.99 16.37 4.80
N ASP A 527 0.70 17.62 5.11
CA ASP A 527 -0.63 18.20 4.93
C ASP A 527 -0.76 18.76 3.53
N LEU A 528 -1.85 18.43 2.83
CA LEU A 528 -2.20 18.91 1.50
C LEU A 528 -3.56 19.62 1.57
N PRO A 529 -3.87 20.58 0.69
CA PRO A 529 -5.21 21.16 0.67
C PRO A 529 -6.27 20.08 0.40
N ALA A 530 -7.38 20.11 1.12
CA ALA A 530 -8.39 19.04 1.11
C ALA A 530 -9.07 18.85 -0.25
N SER A 531 -9.08 19.88 -1.11
CA SER A 531 -9.61 19.77 -2.48
C SER A 531 -8.64 19.07 -3.45
N TRP A 532 -7.37 18.92 -3.09
CA TRP A 532 -6.37 18.37 -4.01
C TRP A 532 -6.60 16.89 -4.27
N GLN A 533 -6.48 16.50 -5.54
CA GLN A 533 -6.73 15.15 -5.99
C GLN A 533 -5.43 14.36 -6.08
N GLN A 534 -5.43 13.13 -5.55
CA GLN A 534 -4.31 12.21 -5.70
C GLN A 534 -4.40 11.52 -7.06
N GLY A 535 -3.36 11.66 -7.89
CA GLY A 535 -3.18 10.85 -9.09
C GLY A 535 -2.46 9.53 -8.77
N SER A 536 -2.82 8.48 -9.49
CA SER A 536 -2.07 7.21 -9.48
C SER A 536 -0.98 7.25 -10.55
N TYR A 537 0.29 7.25 -10.14
CA TYR A 537 1.44 7.10 -11.04
C TYR A 537 2.35 5.97 -10.55
N THR A 538 3.04 5.29 -11.47
CA THR A 538 3.97 4.22 -11.10
C THR A 538 5.25 4.80 -10.49
N GLY A 539 5.51 4.53 -9.21
CA GLY A 539 6.78 4.85 -8.55
C GLY A 539 6.79 6.10 -7.65
N GLY A 540 5.65 6.77 -7.45
CA GLY A 540 5.55 7.94 -6.58
C GLY A 540 4.10 8.40 -6.39
N SER A 541 3.89 9.38 -5.51
CA SER A 541 2.57 10.00 -5.29
C SER A 541 2.52 11.39 -5.89
N SER A 542 1.50 11.66 -6.69
CA SER A 542 1.28 12.99 -7.27
C SER A 542 -0.06 13.54 -6.82
N PHE A 543 -0.09 14.81 -6.45
CA PHE A 543 -1.29 15.53 -6.05
C PHE A 543 -1.46 16.78 -6.91
N TYR A 544 -2.70 17.10 -7.25
CA TYR A 544 -3.04 18.17 -8.19
C TYR A 544 -4.09 19.09 -7.57
N SER A 545 -3.93 20.40 -7.76
CA SER A 545 -5.00 21.36 -7.51
C SER A 545 -6.20 21.09 -8.42
N ASP A 546 -7.37 21.63 -8.07
CA ASP A 546 -8.63 21.44 -8.81
C ASP A 546 -8.54 21.85 -10.29
N ASP A 547 -7.68 22.83 -10.59
CA ASP A 547 -7.40 23.34 -11.94
C ASP A 547 -6.18 22.70 -12.62
N TYR A 548 -5.53 21.73 -11.95
CA TYR A 548 -4.32 21.02 -12.39
C TYR A 548 -3.11 21.92 -12.65
N THR A 549 -3.11 23.16 -12.14
CA THR A 549 -1.99 24.09 -12.36
C THR A 549 -0.89 23.97 -11.32
N ARG A 550 -1.21 23.50 -10.11
CA ARG A 550 -0.27 23.28 -9.01
C ARG A 550 -0.18 21.80 -8.71
N THR A 551 1.04 21.32 -8.45
CA THR A 551 1.28 19.90 -8.16
C THR A 551 2.22 19.71 -6.98
N VAL A 552 2.03 18.61 -6.25
CA VAL A 552 3.02 18.05 -5.33
C VAL A 552 3.36 16.66 -5.84
N HIS A 553 4.63 16.42 -6.16
CA HIS A 553 5.15 15.10 -6.48
C HIS A 553 6.05 14.62 -5.35
N ILE A 554 5.88 13.35 -4.98
CA ILE A 554 6.64 12.71 -3.91
C ILE A 554 7.29 11.47 -4.49
N ASN A 555 8.62 11.46 -4.43
CA ASN A 555 9.46 10.34 -4.82
C ASN A 555 10.27 9.88 -3.60
N VAL A 556 10.22 8.58 -3.32
CA VAL A 556 10.98 7.98 -2.21
C VAL A 556 11.77 6.79 -2.74
N THR A 557 13.09 6.84 -2.59
CA THR A 557 14.01 5.79 -3.00
C THR A 557 14.94 5.42 -1.85
N SER A 558 15.60 4.27 -1.90
CA SER A 558 16.62 3.93 -0.90
C SER A 558 17.91 4.71 -1.16
N ALA A 559 18.56 5.14 -0.09
CA ALA A 559 19.90 5.72 -0.16
C ALA A 559 20.92 4.63 -0.48
N SER A 560 21.72 4.81 -1.53
CA SER A 560 22.80 3.89 -1.86
C SER A 560 23.93 4.03 -0.83
N SER A 561 24.69 2.96 -0.59
CA SER A 561 25.80 2.98 0.37
C SER A 561 26.80 4.12 0.05
N GLY A 562 26.91 5.11 0.93
CA GLY A 562 27.79 6.26 0.78
C GLY A 562 27.18 7.47 0.08
N ASP A 563 25.88 7.43 -0.26
CA ASP A 563 25.16 8.62 -0.72
C ASP A 563 25.18 9.72 0.34
N THR A 564 25.39 10.94 -0.13
CA THR A 564 25.23 12.15 0.68
C THR A 564 24.17 13.03 0.07
N LEU A 565 23.42 13.73 0.92
CA LEU A 565 22.39 14.68 0.50
C LEU A 565 22.93 15.67 -0.55
N LYS A 566 24.12 16.24 -0.32
CA LYS A 566 24.77 17.15 -1.26
C LYS A 566 25.04 16.50 -2.61
N SER A 567 25.65 15.30 -2.61
CA SER A 567 25.99 14.61 -3.86
C SER A 567 24.74 14.23 -4.67
N TRP A 568 23.63 13.95 -4.00
CA TRP A 568 22.37 13.64 -4.64
C TRP A 568 21.75 14.88 -5.28
N VAL A 569 21.67 15.99 -4.55
CA VAL A 569 21.18 17.28 -5.08
C VAL A 569 22.03 17.80 -6.23
N ASP A 570 23.35 17.67 -6.16
CA ASP A 570 24.25 18.05 -7.27
C ASP A 570 23.97 17.24 -8.55
N ARG A 571 23.61 15.95 -8.43
CA ARG A 571 23.21 15.10 -9.57
C ARG A 571 21.89 15.58 -10.18
N GLN A 572 20.87 15.80 -9.35
CA GLN A 572 19.54 16.23 -9.77
C GLN A 572 19.59 17.60 -10.47
N ARG A 573 20.33 18.56 -9.91
CA ARG A 573 20.59 19.85 -10.57
C ARG A 573 21.22 19.65 -11.94
N LYS A 574 22.32 18.89 -12.02
CA LYS A 574 23.03 18.65 -13.27
C LYS A 574 22.11 18.00 -14.34
N GLN A 575 21.28 17.04 -13.96
CA GLN A 575 20.30 16.44 -14.88
C GLN A 575 19.32 17.49 -15.41
N PHE A 576 18.73 18.32 -14.55
CA PHE A 576 17.88 19.44 -14.96
C PHE A 576 18.59 20.40 -15.93
N GLU A 577 19.88 20.67 -15.68
CA GLU A 577 20.71 21.52 -16.54
C GLU A 577 20.99 20.94 -17.92
N GLU A 578 21.08 19.61 -18.03
CA GLU A 578 21.31 18.89 -19.29
C GLU A 578 20.03 18.71 -20.12
N VAL A 579 18.86 18.69 -19.45
CA VAL A 579 17.55 18.56 -20.08
C VAL A 579 17.13 19.86 -20.76
N TYR A 580 17.22 21.00 -20.06
CA TYR A 580 16.73 22.28 -20.57
C TYR A 580 17.85 23.23 -21.01
N ALA A 581 17.67 23.87 -22.17
CA ALA A 581 18.57 24.91 -22.65
C ALA A 581 18.55 26.12 -21.71
N SER A 582 19.69 26.80 -21.54
CA SER A 582 19.88 27.87 -20.55
C SER A 582 18.88 29.03 -20.65
N LYS A 583 18.34 29.31 -21.85
CA LYS A 583 17.29 30.31 -22.08
C LYS A 583 15.93 29.92 -21.47
N TYR A 584 15.68 28.63 -21.33
CA TYR A 584 14.40 28.04 -20.95
C TYR A 584 14.41 27.42 -19.55
N ARG A 585 15.45 27.71 -18.75
CA ARG A 585 15.55 27.30 -17.35
C ARG A 585 16.18 28.37 -16.47
N LYS A 586 15.86 28.31 -15.18
CA LYS A 586 16.60 28.94 -14.08
C LYS A 586 16.66 27.94 -12.94
N VAL A 587 17.81 27.83 -12.27
CA VAL A 587 17.99 26.96 -11.11
C VAL A 587 18.84 27.71 -10.10
N ASN A 588 18.38 27.81 -8.86
CA ASN A 588 19.09 28.50 -7.80
C ASN A 588 20.12 27.59 -7.12
N GLU A 589 21.01 28.17 -6.33
CA GLU A 589 21.83 27.39 -5.41
C GLU A 589 20.96 26.74 -4.31
N PRO A 590 21.29 25.53 -3.84
CA PRO A 590 20.55 24.87 -2.77
C PRO A 590 20.52 25.70 -1.49
N GLU A 591 19.35 25.81 -0.89
CA GLU A 591 19.13 26.42 0.41
C GLU A 591 19.09 25.33 1.50
N GLU A 592 19.84 25.53 2.58
CA GLU A 592 19.82 24.62 3.74
C GLU A 592 18.58 24.84 4.60
N LEU A 593 17.95 23.75 5.02
CA LEU A 593 16.84 23.74 5.97
C LEU A 593 16.82 22.43 6.77
N THR A 594 15.86 22.32 7.69
CA THR A 594 15.64 21.10 8.48
C THR A 594 14.23 20.58 8.19
N LEU A 595 14.11 19.32 7.77
CA LEU A 595 12.83 18.64 7.55
C LEU A 595 12.81 17.33 8.31
N ALA A 596 11.66 16.98 8.90
CA ALA A 596 11.49 15.75 9.68
C ALA A 596 12.59 15.47 10.73
N GLY A 597 13.23 16.52 11.26
CA GLY A 597 14.32 16.44 12.24
C GLY A 597 15.71 16.16 11.69
N VAL A 598 15.90 16.15 10.35
CA VAL A 598 17.20 15.92 9.68
C VAL A 598 17.59 17.08 8.77
N PRO A 599 18.88 17.25 8.42
CA PRO A 599 19.31 18.21 7.41
C PRO A 599 18.62 17.95 6.07
N ALA A 600 18.21 19.03 5.41
CA ALA A 600 17.52 19.02 4.13
C ALA A 600 18.07 20.13 3.22
N LEU A 601 17.86 19.99 1.91
CA LEU A 601 18.20 20.99 0.90
C LEU A 601 16.97 21.31 0.06
N LYS A 602 16.71 22.59 -0.17
CA LYS A 602 15.67 23.07 -1.10
C LYS A 602 16.34 23.60 -2.37
N VAL A 603 15.86 23.18 -3.53
CA VAL A 603 16.26 23.74 -4.82
C VAL A 603 15.05 24.39 -5.47
N SER A 604 15.10 25.72 -5.62
CA SER A 604 14.11 26.46 -6.40
C SER A 604 14.55 26.56 -7.86
N TYR A 605 13.63 26.30 -8.77
CA TYR A 605 13.89 26.34 -10.21
C TYR A 605 12.68 26.89 -10.99
N SER A 606 12.89 27.16 -12.26
CA SER A 606 11.80 27.40 -13.22
C SER A 606 12.22 26.95 -14.61
N ASN A 607 11.27 26.50 -15.42
CA ASN A 607 11.49 26.11 -16.80
C ASN A 607 10.25 26.36 -17.66
N SER A 608 10.43 26.29 -18.98
CA SER A 608 9.35 26.47 -19.95
C SER A 608 9.64 25.71 -21.23
N LEU A 609 8.61 25.12 -21.85
CA LEU A 609 8.71 24.64 -23.23
C LEU A 609 8.39 25.73 -24.27
N GLY A 610 7.89 26.89 -23.85
CA GLY A 610 7.47 27.97 -24.72
C GLY A 610 7.36 29.29 -23.97
N ASN A 611 6.16 29.87 -23.94
CA ASN A 611 5.90 31.15 -23.27
C ASN A 611 5.36 31.03 -21.84
N LYS A 612 4.78 29.88 -21.47
CA LYS A 612 4.28 29.62 -20.12
C LYS A 612 5.37 28.99 -19.27
N TRP A 613 5.75 29.67 -18.21
CA TRP A 613 6.79 29.20 -17.31
C TRP A 613 6.18 28.48 -16.11
N THR A 614 6.80 27.37 -15.73
CA THR A 614 6.52 26.65 -14.49
C THR A 614 7.66 26.95 -13.53
N ALA A 615 7.32 27.29 -12.29
CA ALA A 615 8.25 27.38 -11.18
C ALA A 615 8.11 26.13 -10.31
N GLY A 616 9.19 25.78 -9.60
CA GLY A 616 9.19 24.62 -8.72
C GLY A 616 10.12 24.77 -7.51
N ASN A 617 9.82 24.05 -6.45
CA ASN A 617 10.65 23.87 -5.28
C ASN A 617 10.78 22.37 -4.98
N SER A 618 11.98 21.81 -5.13
CA SER A 618 12.28 20.43 -4.74
C SER A 618 12.95 20.42 -3.38
N LEU A 619 12.35 19.68 -2.44
CA LEU A 619 12.85 19.47 -1.09
C LEU A 619 13.49 18.08 -1.01
N PHE A 620 14.77 18.03 -0.67
CA PHE A 620 15.56 16.81 -0.59
C PHE A 620 16.01 16.58 0.84
N PHE A 621 15.80 15.37 1.36
CA PHE A 621 16.37 14.95 2.64
C PHE A 621 16.55 13.44 2.69
N ILE A 622 17.51 13.00 3.50
CA ILE A 622 17.80 11.58 3.72
C ILE A 622 17.49 11.29 5.18
N LYS A 623 16.62 10.32 5.43
CA LYS A 623 16.27 9.89 6.78
C LYS A 623 16.10 8.38 6.82
N ASP A 624 16.67 7.77 7.86
CA ASP A 624 16.82 6.31 7.94
C ASP A 624 17.51 5.78 6.68
N LYS A 625 16.87 4.86 5.95
CA LYS A 625 17.40 4.28 4.71
C LYS A 625 16.90 4.92 3.42
N TYR A 626 16.10 5.98 3.51
CA TYR A 626 15.39 6.52 2.35
C TYR A 626 15.81 7.96 2.02
N LYS A 627 15.83 8.25 0.72
CA LYS A 627 15.94 9.56 0.09
C LYS A 627 14.51 10.02 -0.23
N TYR A 628 14.11 11.16 0.33
CA TYR A 628 12.79 11.76 0.12
C TYR A 628 12.94 13.01 -0.73
N GLU A 629 12.27 13.01 -1.87
CA GLU A 629 12.11 14.19 -2.73
C GLU A 629 10.64 14.59 -2.73
N VAL A 630 10.36 15.81 -2.28
CA VAL A 630 9.04 16.43 -2.35
C VAL A 630 9.15 17.64 -3.25
N GLU A 631 8.58 17.55 -4.44
CA GLU A 631 8.61 18.57 -5.47
C GLU A 631 7.26 19.28 -5.56
N PHE A 632 7.26 20.59 -5.38
CA PHE A 632 6.08 21.43 -5.58
C PHE A 632 6.23 22.26 -6.84
N THR A 633 5.31 22.13 -7.81
CA THR A 633 5.33 22.93 -9.05
C THR A 633 4.06 23.77 -9.22
N TYR A 634 4.19 24.92 -9.86
CA TYR A 634 3.13 25.92 -10.02
C TYR A 634 3.43 26.87 -11.19
N PRO A 635 2.43 27.59 -11.75
CA PRO A 635 2.67 28.60 -12.78
C PRO A 635 3.56 29.71 -12.21
N GLN A 636 4.56 30.17 -12.95
CA GLN A 636 5.47 31.20 -12.47
C GLN A 636 4.76 32.53 -12.18
N GLU A 637 3.63 32.79 -12.85
CA GLU A 637 2.75 33.93 -12.67
C GLU A 637 1.72 33.77 -11.53
N ALA A 638 1.76 32.67 -10.76
CA ALA A 638 0.87 32.48 -9.63
C ALA A 638 1.05 33.57 -8.56
N ASP A 639 0.00 33.77 -7.75
CA ASP A 639 0.03 34.72 -6.65
C ASP A 639 1.15 34.38 -5.65
N GLU A 640 2.05 35.34 -5.42
CA GLU A 640 3.29 35.12 -4.65
C GLU A 640 2.98 34.88 -3.16
N GLU A 641 1.98 35.56 -2.60
CA GLU A 641 1.61 35.45 -1.19
C GLU A 641 0.92 34.10 -0.93
N GLU A 642 -0.06 33.75 -1.76
CA GLU A 642 -0.78 32.48 -1.68
C GLU A 642 0.18 31.28 -1.87
N THR A 643 1.10 31.40 -2.84
CA THR A 643 2.09 30.35 -3.10
C THR A 643 3.07 30.19 -1.95
N ALA A 644 3.52 31.29 -1.35
CA ALA A 644 4.41 31.26 -0.19
C ALA A 644 3.73 30.64 1.04
N GLU A 645 2.45 30.96 1.28
CA GLU A 645 1.65 30.39 2.36
C GLU A 645 1.46 28.87 2.17
N LEU A 646 1.11 28.44 0.95
CA LEU A 646 0.98 27.03 0.61
C LEU A 646 2.31 26.29 0.81
N LEU A 647 3.41 26.79 0.26
CA LEU A 647 4.75 26.21 0.44
C LEU A 647 5.14 26.11 1.92
N SER A 648 4.86 27.14 2.72
CA SER A 648 5.13 27.15 4.16
C SER A 648 4.34 26.05 4.89
N THR A 649 3.05 25.93 4.58
CA THR A 649 2.16 24.89 5.16
C THR A 649 2.62 23.49 4.77
N LEU A 650 2.91 23.25 3.49
CA LEU A 650 3.44 21.97 3.00
C LEU A 650 4.76 21.63 3.70
N THR A 651 5.71 22.56 3.71
CA THR A 651 7.06 22.32 4.24
C THR A 651 7.04 22.07 5.76
N SER A 652 6.24 22.81 6.51
CA SER A 652 6.17 22.70 7.98
C SER A 652 5.41 21.47 8.47
N SER A 653 4.53 20.89 7.65
CA SER A 653 3.79 19.67 7.98
C SER A 653 4.57 18.38 7.70
N ILE A 654 5.68 18.44 6.93
CA ILE A 654 6.49 17.26 6.59
C ILE A 654 7.04 16.59 7.86
N LYS A 655 6.61 15.34 8.06
CA LYS A 655 7.09 14.43 9.10
C LYS A 655 7.47 13.10 8.48
N VAL A 656 8.40 12.40 9.12
CA VAL A 656 8.71 11.01 8.79
C VAL A 656 8.76 10.25 10.09
N GLU A 657 7.83 9.32 10.26
CA GLU A 657 7.65 8.54 11.48
C GLU A 657 7.91 7.07 11.19
N LYS A 658 8.95 6.52 11.83
CA LYS A 658 9.35 5.12 11.69
C LYS A 658 8.24 4.14 12.11
N THR A 659 7.32 4.56 12.98
CA THR A 659 6.15 3.78 13.40
C THR A 659 5.16 3.53 12.27
N ASN A 660 5.13 4.41 11.27
CA ASN A 660 4.22 4.34 10.13
C ASN A 660 4.92 3.74 8.89
N MET A 661 6.21 3.39 9.00
CA MET A 661 6.95 2.72 7.94
C MET A 661 6.58 1.25 7.87
N ASP A 662 6.28 0.79 6.66
CA ASP A 662 6.11 -0.64 6.38
C ASP A 662 7.47 -1.36 6.52
N GLN A 663 7.50 -2.38 7.37
CA GLN A 663 8.71 -3.15 7.66
C GLN A 663 9.04 -4.17 6.57
N GLU A 664 8.12 -4.46 5.65
CA GLU A 664 8.33 -5.37 4.52
C GLU A 664 9.03 -4.69 3.33
N LEU A 665 9.27 -3.38 3.41
CA LEU A 665 9.94 -2.63 2.35
C LEU A 665 11.41 -3.02 2.19
N GLY A 666 11.74 -3.59 1.03
CA GLY A 666 13.10 -3.86 0.59
C GLY A 666 13.84 -2.60 0.07
N PHE A 667 14.99 -2.83 -0.57
CA PHE A 667 15.74 -1.76 -1.24
C PHE A 667 15.00 -1.25 -2.48
N ILE A 668 14.81 0.06 -2.55
CA ILE A 668 14.16 0.76 -3.68
C ILE A 668 15.23 1.47 -4.49
N GLN A 669 15.55 0.92 -5.64
CA GLN A 669 16.56 1.48 -6.53
C GLN A 669 16.10 2.85 -7.07
N ASP A 670 16.93 3.87 -6.84
CA ASP A 670 16.85 5.11 -7.59
C ASP A 670 17.27 4.83 -9.04
N LEU A 671 16.30 4.89 -9.97
CA LEU A 671 16.53 4.58 -11.37
C LEU A 671 17.36 5.65 -12.08
N ASP A 672 17.34 6.90 -11.59
CA ASP A 672 18.14 7.98 -12.15
C ASP A 672 19.64 7.73 -11.95
N GLU A 673 20.02 6.98 -10.91
CA GLU A 673 21.40 6.55 -10.66
C GLU A 673 21.88 5.49 -11.65
N LEU A 674 20.97 4.69 -12.19
CA LEU A 674 21.27 3.68 -13.21
C LEU A 674 21.18 4.23 -14.63
N GLN A 675 20.54 5.38 -14.81
CA GLN A 675 20.29 5.96 -16.12
C GLN A 675 21.59 6.49 -16.73
N ASP A 676 22.06 5.84 -17.79
CA ASP A 676 23.06 6.40 -18.70
C ASP A 676 22.34 6.99 -19.92
N PRO A 677 22.23 8.32 -20.04
CA PRO A 677 21.52 8.95 -21.17
C PRO A 677 22.20 8.69 -22.53
N ASN A 678 23.44 8.20 -22.55
CA ASN A 678 24.18 7.89 -23.77
C ASN A 678 24.20 6.39 -24.11
N ARG A 679 23.69 5.54 -23.22
CA ARG A 679 23.53 4.11 -23.46
C ARG A 679 22.47 3.89 -24.52
N THR A 680 22.82 3.11 -25.53
CA THR A 680 21.94 2.83 -26.67
C THR A 680 21.56 1.36 -26.77
N VAL A 681 20.35 1.11 -27.23
CA VAL A 681 19.82 -0.21 -27.57
C VAL A 681 19.61 -0.35 -29.08
N PRO A 682 19.85 -1.54 -29.66
CA PRO A 682 19.64 -1.76 -31.08
C PRO A 682 18.14 -1.90 -31.39
N TYR A 683 17.66 -1.13 -32.35
CA TYR A 683 16.37 -1.32 -33.01
C TYR A 683 16.56 -1.91 -34.40
N LYS A 684 15.69 -2.83 -34.80
CA LYS A 684 15.73 -3.49 -36.11
C LYS A 684 14.33 -3.61 -36.71
N ASN A 685 14.17 -3.11 -37.94
CA ASN A 685 12.99 -3.26 -38.77
C ASN A 685 13.33 -4.19 -39.96
N ASP A 686 12.80 -5.41 -39.92
CA ASP A 686 13.12 -6.46 -40.88
C ASP A 686 12.34 -6.29 -42.19
N LYS A 687 11.15 -5.70 -42.15
CA LYS A 687 10.33 -5.46 -43.33
C LYS A 687 10.84 -4.30 -44.17
N PHE A 688 11.21 -3.21 -43.52
CA PHE A 688 11.72 -1.99 -44.16
C PHE A 688 13.24 -1.87 -44.10
N LYS A 689 13.95 -2.95 -43.75
CA LYS A 689 15.39 -3.15 -44.01
C LYS A 689 16.32 -2.11 -43.39
N TYR A 690 16.09 -1.72 -42.14
CA TYR A 690 17.01 -0.82 -41.42
C TYR A 690 17.20 -1.22 -39.95
N THR A 691 18.30 -0.73 -39.37
CA THR A 691 18.59 -0.77 -37.93
C THR A 691 18.99 0.60 -37.41
N LEU A 692 18.73 0.86 -36.13
CA LEU A 692 19.16 2.07 -35.40
C LEU A 692 19.80 1.67 -34.06
N GLN A 693 20.61 2.55 -33.50
CA GLN A 693 21.03 2.55 -32.10
C GLN A 693 20.34 3.73 -31.43
N LEU A 694 19.38 3.45 -30.55
CA LEU A 694 18.54 4.46 -29.92
C LEU A 694 18.91 4.58 -28.45
N PRO A 695 18.89 5.78 -27.85
CA PRO A 695 19.00 5.91 -26.40
C PRO A 695 17.96 5.03 -25.69
N GLU A 696 18.39 4.34 -24.63
CA GLU A 696 17.57 3.35 -23.91
C GLU A 696 16.32 3.97 -23.27
N ASN A 697 16.38 5.27 -22.94
CA ASN A 697 15.30 6.03 -22.34
C ASN A 697 14.30 6.62 -23.36
N TRP A 698 14.45 6.35 -24.65
CA TRP A 698 13.47 6.77 -25.66
C TRP A 698 12.36 5.73 -25.77
N SER A 699 11.12 6.16 -25.65
CA SER A 699 9.96 5.28 -25.78
C SER A 699 9.45 5.28 -27.23
N SER A 700 8.73 4.22 -27.63
CA SER A 700 7.94 4.28 -28.85
C SER A 700 6.52 4.72 -28.53
N ASP A 701 6.01 5.67 -29.32
CA ASP A 701 4.75 6.41 -29.11
C ASP A 701 3.49 5.51 -28.93
N ASN A 702 3.55 4.23 -29.33
CA ASN A 702 2.42 3.31 -29.22
C ASN A 702 2.82 1.94 -28.66
N SER A 703 2.17 1.53 -27.57
CA SER A 703 2.30 0.20 -26.95
C SER A 703 1.75 -0.93 -27.84
N TYR A 704 0.98 -0.60 -28.88
CA TYR A 704 0.40 -1.53 -29.86
C TYR A 704 1.16 -1.59 -31.20
N ASP A 705 2.27 -0.87 -31.33
CA ASP A 705 3.01 -0.87 -32.59
C ASP A 705 3.66 -2.22 -32.88
N SER A 706 3.25 -2.84 -33.98
CA SER A 706 4.00 -3.97 -34.53
C SER A 706 5.43 -3.55 -34.89
N LYS A 707 6.40 -4.42 -34.64
CA LYS A 707 7.85 -4.19 -34.88
C LYS A 707 8.20 -3.70 -36.29
N ASP A 708 7.39 -4.02 -37.30
CA ASP A 708 7.66 -3.79 -38.72
C ASP A 708 6.62 -2.86 -39.39
N GLN A 709 6.30 -1.72 -38.78
CA GLN A 709 5.46 -0.69 -39.41
C GLN A 709 6.27 0.19 -40.39
N GLY A 710 5.54 0.78 -41.34
CA GLY A 710 6.12 1.71 -42.33
C GLY A 710 6.42 3.08 -41.75
N SER A 711 5.77 3.47 -40.65
CA SER A 711 6.14 4.63 -39.84
C SER A 711 6.50 4.16 -38.44
N LYS A 712 7.62 4.63 -37.89
CA LYS A 712 7.99 4.38 -36.51
C LYS A 712 8.53 5.64 -35.86
N THR A 713 7.92 6.05 -34.75
CA THR A 713 8.32 7.21 -33.95
C THR A 713 8.98 6.75 -32.65
N PHE A 714 10.10 7.37 -32.32
CA PHE A 714 10.79 7.26 -31.04
C PHE A 714 10.78 8.63 -30.38
N VAL A 715 10.17 8.73 -29.21
CA VAL A 715 9.91 9.99 -28.52
C VAL A 715 10.80 10.13 -27.29
N PHE A 716 11.13 11.37 -26.96
CA PHE A 716 11.81 11.78 -25.73
C PHE A 716 11.28 13.14 -25.31
N THR A 717 11.65 13.62 -24.13
CA THR A 717 11.19 14.92 -23.61
C THR A 717 11.46 16.05 -24.62
N GLY A 718 10.39 16.64 -25.15
CA GLY A 718 10.45 17.75 -26.11
C GLY A 718 10.97 17.39 -27.51
N GLY A 719 10.97 16.12 -27.92
CA GLY A 719 11.45 15.76 -29.26
C GLY A 719 11.14 14.33 -29.72
N HIS A 720 11.44 14.06 -30.98
CA HIS A 720 11.28 12.73 -31.55
C HIS A 720 12.19 12.46 -32.75
N LEU A 721 12.40 11.17 -33.03
CA LEU A 721 12.92 10.66 -34.30
C LEU A 721 11.83 9.79 -34.95
N LEU A 722 11.38 10.18 -36.14
CA LEU A 722 10.39 9.46 -36.93
C LEU A 722 11.06 8.90 -38.19
N VAL A 723 10.94 7.58 -38.40
CA VAL A 723 11.29 6.93 -39.68
C VAL A 723 10.01 6.56 -40.40
N HIS A 724 9.78 7.18 -41.55
CA HIS A 724 8.77 6.74 -42.52
C HIS A 724 9.46 6.06 -43.70
N ALA A 725 9.00 4.86 -44.06
CA ALA A 725 9.54 4.01 -45.11
C ALA A 725 8.40 3.54 -46.02
N ASP A 726 8.51 3.85 -47.31
CA ASP A 726 7.53 3.48 -48.33
C ASP A 726 8.19 2.74 -49.51
N PRO A 727 7.89 1.45 -49.72
CA PRO A 727 8.39 0.68 -50.86
C PRO A 727 7.67 1.01 -52.18
N LYS A 728 6.54 1.71 -52.14
CA LYS A 728 5.72 2.05 -53.31
C LYS A 728 6.04 3.44 -53.85
N ALA A 729 6.33 4.40 -52.98
CA ALA A 729 6.70 5.75 -53.39
C ALA A 729 8.12 5.83 -53.97
N THR A 730 8.29 6.62 -55.01
CA THR A 730 9.60 7.01 -55.55
C THR A 730 10.24 8.12 -54.72
N TYR A 731 11.55 8.31 -54.91
CA TYR A 731 12.29 9.40 -54.25
C TYR A 731 11.71 10.77 -54.65
N GLU A 732 11.47 10.95 -55.95
CA GLU A 732 10.96 12.18 -56.53
C GLU A 732 9.54 12.51 -56.06
N GLU A 733 8.69 11.49 -55.88
CA GLU A 733 7.34 11.67 -55.31
C GLU A 733 7.39 12.16 -53.87
N LEU A 734 8.25 11.55 -53.01
CA LEU A 734 8.39 12.00 -51.63
C LEU A 734 8.98 13.41 -51.54
N VAL A 735 10.02 13.72 -52.32
CA VAL A 735 10.61 15.08 -52.36
C VAL A 735 9.56 16.10 -52.79
N LYS A 736 8.79 15.80 -53.85
CA LYS A 736 7.73 16.70 -54.33
C LYS A 736 6.62 16.88 -53.29
N ALA A 737 6.22 15.81 -52.61
CA ALA A 737 5.20 15.86 -51.56
C ALA A 737 5.67 16.71 -50.37
N GLU A 738 6.92 16.53 -49.92
CA GLU A 738 7.47 17.31 -48.81
C GLU A 738 7.66 18.78 -49.21
N GLU A 739 8.24 19.09 -50.37
CA GLU A 739 8.36 20.46 -50.85
C GLU A 739 7.00 21.18 -50.90
N ALA A 740 5.96 20.50 -51.40
CA ALA A 740 4.62 21.05 -51.44
C ALA A 740 4.03 21.29 -50.04
N LYS A 741 4.30 20.39 -49.07
CA LYS A 741 3.92 20.56 -47.67
C LYS A 741 4.62 21.76 -47.05
N GLN A 742 5.93 21.85 -47.18
CA GLN A 742 6.76 22.93 -46.62
C GLN A 742 6.34 24.30 -47.16
N LYS A 743 6.18 24.42 -48.49
CA LYS A 743 5.71 25.62 -49.14
C LYS A 743 4.32 26.04 -48.66
N LYS A 744 3.38 25.09 -48.59
CA LYS A 744 2.01 25.37 -48.13
C LYS A 744 1.99 25.84 -46.67
N SER A 745 2.80 25.26 -45.80
CA SER A 745 2.91 25.70 -44.40
C SER A 745 3.45 27.12 -44.30
N HIS A 746 4.50 27.47 -45.05
CA HIS A 746 5.04 28.84 -45.10
C HIS A 746 4.04 29.86 -45.68
N GLU A 747 3.25 29.47 -46.68
CA GLU A 747 2.20 30.33 -47.25
C GLU A 747 1.04 30.56 -46.26
N ASN A 748 0.74 29.57 -45.41
CA ASN A 748 -0.30 29.68 -44.40
C ASN A 748 0.14 30.51 -43.19
N ASP A 749 1.42 30.46 -42.82
CA ASP A 749 1.98 31.16 -41.68
C ASP A 749 3.42 31.60 -41.97
N SER A 750 3.66 32.92 -42.01
CA SER A 750 4.97 33.48 -42.29
C SER A 750 6.01 33.21 -41.20
N GLU A 751 5.59 32.84 -39.98
CA GLU A 751 6.50 32.41 -38.90
C GLU A 751 7.05 31.00 -39.16
N TYR A 752 6.41 30.20 -40.03
CA TYR A 752 6.92 28.90 -40.46
C TYR A 752 8.03 29.10 -41.49
N THR A 753 9.29 28.91 -41.10
CA THR A 753 10.43 29.07 -42.02
C THR A 753 11.08 27.73 -42.32
N TYR A 754 11.54 27.55 -43.56
CA TYR A 754 12.26 26.35 -43.93
C TYR A 754 13.38 26.62 -44.94
N THR A 755 14.40 25.77 -44.92
CA THR A 755 15.45 25.71 -45.95
C THR A 755 15.51 24.32 -46.56
N ALA A 756 15.88 24.23 -47.83
CA ALA A 756 16.04 22.96 -48.55
C ALA A 756 17.45 22.88 -49.16
N SER A 757 18.12 21.74 -49.00
CA SER A 757 19.47 21.50 -49.52
C SER A 757 19.64 20.04 -49.94
N ASP A 758 20.60 19.79 -50.83
CA ASP A 758 21.01 18.43 -51.19
C ASP A 758 22.23 18.04 -50.36
N VAL A 759 22.17 16.87 -49.72
CA VAL A 759 23.23 16.38 -48.82
C VAL A 759 23.60 14.94 -49.17
N THR A 760 24.77 14.52 -48.72
CA THR A 760 25.20 13.12 -48.79
C THR A 760 25.19 12.53 -47.39
N LEU A 761 24.46 11.44 -47.20
CA LEU A 761 24.33 10.73 -45.93
C LEU A 761 25.34 9.57 -45.82
N PHE A 762 25.17 8.72 -44.81
CA PHE A 762 25.87 7.44 -44.67
C PHE A 762 25.86 6.64 -45.98
N ASP A 763 26.93 5.87 -46.22
CA ASP A 763 27.14 5.07 -47.43
C ASP A 763 27.06 5.84 -48.76
N GLY A 764 27.25 7.17 -48.76
CA GLY A 764 27.23 7.98 -49.98
C GLY A 764 25.82 8.18 -50.58
N VAL A 765 24.76 7.92 -49.80
CA VAL A 765 23.37 8.07 -50.27
C VAL A 765 23.04 9.56 -50.41
N THR A 766 22.63 10.00 -51.60
CA THR A 766 22.12 11.36 -51.82
C THR A 766 20.74 11.52 -51.19
N ALA A 767 20.54 12.60 -50.46
CA ALA A 767 19.29 12.93 -49.79
C ALA A 767 18.90 14.39 -50.00
N LYS A 768 17.58 14.65 -49.98
CA LYS A 768 17.05 16.00 -49.80
C LYS A 768 16.90 16.27 -48.31
N LYS A 769 17.46 17.38 -47.84
CA LYS A 769 17.35 17.84 -46.45
C LYS A 769 16.48 19.09 -46.38
N TYR A 770 15.49 19.05 -45.51
CA TYR A 770 14.69 20.20 -45.09
C TYR A 770 15.02 20.54 -43.64
N VAL A 771 15.21 21.81 -43.33
CA VAL A 771 15.32 22.31 -41.93
C VAL A 771 14.22 23.32 -41.73
N VAL A 772 13.35 23.05 -40.77
CA VAL A 772 12.16 23.81 -40.42
C VAL A 772 12.36 24.45 -39.05
N HIS A 773 11.98 25.72 -38.93
CA HIS A 773 11.80 26.41 -37.64
C HIS A 773 10.38 26.94 -37.57
N TYR A 774 9.67 26.59 -36.49
CA TYR A 774 8.30 27.05 -36.27
C TYR A 774 7.92 26.99 -34.79
N ALA A 775 6.81 27.62 -34.40
CA ALA A 775 6.23 27.49 -33.07
C ALA A 775 4.81 26.91 -33.16
N SER A 776 4.63 25.69 -32.68
CA SER A 776 3.31 25.05 -32.58
C SER A 776 2.77 25.19 -31.17
N TYR A 777 1.54 25.67 -30.99
CA TYR A 777 0.96 25.95 -29.67
C TYR A 777 1.87 26.83 -28.78
N LYS A 778 2.60 27.77 -29.38
CA LYS A 778 3.59 28.65 -28.71
C LYS A 778 4.82 27.93 -28.14
N ILE A 779 5.09 26.70 -28.59
CA ILE A 779 6.31 25.92 -28.32
C ILE A 779 7.20 25.97 -29.58
N PRO A 780 8.31 26.73 -29.56
CA PRO A 780 9.27 26.79 -30.66
C PRO A 780 10.01 25.45 -30.83
N TYR A 781 10.21 25.03 -32.07
CA TYR A 781 10.94 23.80 -32.40
C TYR A 781 11.75 23.93 -33.69
N GLN A 782 12.74 23.06 -33.80
CA GLN A 782 13.47 22.76 -35.02
C GLN A 782 13.13 21.34 -35.48
N GLU A 783 12.79 21.18 -36.76
CA GLU A 783 12.58 19.87 -37.38
C GLU A 783 13.50 19.72 -38.60
N THR A 784 14.25 18.63 -38.66
CA THR A 784 15.07 18.28 -39.82
C THR A 784 14.50 17.04 -40.49
N VAL A 785 14.14 17.14 -41.77
CA VAL A 785 13.61 16.04 -42.56
C VAL A 785 14.60 15.63 -43.65
N TYR A 786 14.97 14.35 -43.66
CA TYR A 786 15.80 13.73 -44.69
C TYR A 786 14.97 12.82 -45.57
N ILE A 787 14.96 13.08 -46.88
CA ILE A 787 14.32 12.20 -47.87
C ILE A 787 15.40 11.57 -48.71
N PHE A 788 15.41 10.24 -48.81
CA PHE A 788 16.39 9.50 -49.60
C PHE A 788 15.85 8.14 -50.02
N ARG A 789 16.57 7.47 -50.91
CA ARG A 789 16.23 6.12 -51.36
C ARG A 789 17.39 5.16 -51.16
N LYS A 790 17.11 3.99 -50.60
CA LYS A 790 18.07 2.88 -50.50
C LYS A 790 17.42 1.59 -50.99
N GLY A 791 18.02 0.96 -52.00
CA GLY A 791 17.44 -0.21 -52.65
C GLY A 791 16.08 0.12 -53.28
N SER A 792 15.05 -0.66 -52.94
CA SER A 792 13.68 -0.46 -53.44
C SER A 792 12.79 0.41 -52.55
N ILE A 793 13.32 0.95 -51.45
CA ILE A 793 12.52 1.66 -50.43
C ILE A 793 12.94 3.12 -50.38
N SER A 794 11.96 4.02 -50.40
CA SER A 794 12.16 5.45 -50.12
C SER A 794 11.88 5.73 -48.65
N TYR A 795 12.69 6.57 -48.04
CA TYR A 795 12.59 6.93 -46.63
C TYR A 795 12.40 8.44 -46.49
N ALA A 796 11.58 8.84 -45.52
CA ALA A 796 11.53 10.17 -44.96
C ALA A 796 11.80 10.05 -43.45
N VAL A 797 12.93 10.59 -43.01
CA VAL A 797 13.35 10.55 -41.61
C VAL A 797 13.28 11.95 -41.02
N SER A 798 12.44 12.15 -40.00
CA SER A 798 12.28 13.41 -39.30
C SER A 798 12.96 13.36 -37.93
N LEU A 799 13.74 14.40 -37.63
CA LEU A 799 14.37 14.67 -36.34
C LEU A 799 13.78 15.98 -35.84
N ARG A 800 12.92 15.92 -34.82
CA ARG A 800 12.34 17.10 -34.20
C ARG A 800 12.85 17.28 -32.79
N ILE A 801 13.18 18.52 -32.45
CA ILE A 801 13.55 18.93 -31.09
C ILE A 801 12.98 20.31 -30.82
N ASP A 802 12.29 20.46 -29.69
CA ASP A 802 11.78 21.74 -29.21
C ASP A 802 12.98 22.58 -28.70
N GLU A 803 12.97 23.89 -28.95
CA GLU A 803 14.10 24.77 -28.59
C GLU A 803 14.43 24.73 -27.10
N ALA A 804 13.42 24.50 -26.26
CA ALA A 804 13.55 24.42 -24.80
C ALA A 804 14.46 23.29 -24.33
N VAL A 805 14.54 22.20 -25.09
CA VAL A 805 15.37 21.03 -24.78
C VAL A 805 16.51 20.85 -25.77
N GLN A 806 16.74 21.81 -26.67
CA GLN A 806 17.81 21.79 -27.67
C GLN A 806 19.18 22.13 -27.03
N THR A 807 19.62 21.28 -26.11
CA THR A 807 20.97 21.31 -25.53
C THR A 807 21.96 20.60 -26.45
N GLU A 808 23.25 20.92 -26.37
CA GLU A 808 24.29 20.23 -27.14
C GLU A 808 24.24 18.70 -26.93
N ALA A 809 23.93 18.26 -25.70
CA ALA A 809 23.81 16.85 -25.37
C ALA A 809 22.60 16.19 -26.04
N ASN A 810 21.43 16.83 -26.03
CA ASN A 810 20.23 16.29 -26.68
C ASN A 810 20.35 16.27 -28.20
N GLU A 811 20.90 17.32 -28.81
CA GLU A 811 21.19 17.34 -30.24
C GLU A 811 22.19 16.25 -30.64
N ALA A 812 23.27 16.09 -29.86
CA ALA A 812 24.25 15.04 -30.11
C ALA A 812 23.64 13.64 -30.05
N ARG A 813 22.75 13.37 -29.08
CA ARG A 813 22.02 12.10 -28.98
C ARG A 813 21.09 11.87 -30.17
N LEU A 814 20.32 12.89 -30.56
CA LEU A 814 19.39 12.82 -31.70
C LEU A 814 20.11 12.58 -33.02
N ASN A 815 21.21 13.30 -33.26
CA ASN A 815 22.03 13.12 -34.45
C ASN A 815 22.74 11.76 -34.44
N LYS A 816 23.32 11.34 -33.30
CA LYS A 816 23.96 10.02 -33.17
C LYS A 816 22.97 8.87 -33.44
N ALA A 817 21.72 9.00 -33.00
CA ALA A 817 20.67 8.03 -33.28
C ALA A 817 20.39 7.92 -34.79
N PHE A 818 20.26 9.06 -35.49
CA PHE A 818 20.09 9.08 -36.95
C PHE A 818 21.31 8.54 -37.70
N ASP A 819 22.53 8.97 -37.34
CA ASP A 819 23.78 8.56 -37.98
C ASP A 819 24.08 7.07 -37.76
N SER A 820 23.48 6.45 -36.74
CA SER A 820 23.59 5.01 -36.50
C SER A 820 22.79 4.15 -37.49
N MET A 821 21.97 4.76 -38.36
CA MET A 821 21.12 4.06 -39.30
C MET A 821 21.96 3.22 -40.26
N LYS A 822 21.66 1.91 -40.31
CA LYS A 822 22.26 0.97 -41.26
C LYS A 822 21.18 0.22 -42.01
N PHE A 823 21.43 -0.13 -43.26
CA PHE A 823 20.49 -0.90 -44.06
C PHE A 823 20.86 -2.37 -44.09
N LEU A 824 19.83 -3.20 -44.02
CA LEU A 824 19.98 -4.64 -44.15
C LEU A 824 20.06 -4.98 -45.63
N ASP A 825 21.18 -5.52 -46.08
CA ASP A 825 21.29 -6.04 -47.43
C ASP A 825 20.23 -7.13 -47.66
N SER A 826 19.65 -7.15 -48.86
CA SER A 826 18.97 -8.34 -49.34
C SER A 826 20.01 -9.45 -49.40
N ALA A 827 19.88 -10.48 -48.54
CA ALA A 827 20.55 -11.75 -48.77
C ALA A 827 20.37 -12.09 -50.26
N LYS A 828 21.48 -12.20 -51.00
CA LYS A 828 21.47 -12.66 -52.39
C LYS A 828 20.68 -13.97 -52.41
N LYS A 829 19.48 -13.92 -52.96
CA LYS A 829 18.72 -15.12 -53.29
C LYS A 829 19.38 -15.82 -54.47
#